data_AF-A0A939ZEB4-F1
#
_entry.id   AF-A0A939ZEB4-F1
#
_cell.length_a   1.000
_cell.length_b   1.000
_cell.length_c   1.000
_cell.angle_alpha   90.00
_cell.angle_beta   90.00
_cell.angle_gamma   90.00
#
_symmetry.space_group_name_H-M   'P 1'
#
loop_
_entity.id
_entity.type
_entity.pdbx_description
1 polymer ?
#
loop_
_entity_poly.entity_id
_entity_poly.type
_entity_poly.pdbx_seq_one_letter_code
_entity_poly.pdbx_strand_id
1 'polypeptide(L)'
;MLRYVIGITFITAVIIIVRALTNGKVLKKHQYAFWLVIPLYMILMPFIRIDVPAASELKSLLVKKTEITYEAPAPKMPAVVDDNNKVKPDELSKQAEVNELDNKAAKPENLPLPGNNNVSKIESRTKNTIKTETLLGYIACSVSAFLVLALLVYNAGFITYCRHKREYAGKDPSGKLKIYRIKHRGTPFLLFNKIYVDRDLEDISEYVICHEACHYKHGDHIWVLVRYLVLLLNWYNPVIWAAFILSGQDCELACDEEVLRTCGSGSAKEYAKTLFSMLQRKTGMPFGFTVSTGMRGGYKMMKNRISSIKKPAEKSKKALALSMAALLLFTSCSFANSTDNAGKISKNTPWFTSETYDIDLGLKKDRDIYYPNLFFLGADEKYYVVCAEGSYVEENADLPTFEEFLTVKVIDRNTKQTVNTVNAKRDLDKNSGEYINTEASFYMDGKITVKTNSNERDYDPATGNLLASRPLANEDAGWNSRFFEIGNYRIETALADDEGGLYHTNVVITSPDGKSSLVELKEPGNRIYSSVVLALNDTTVLIPAISDKGNRYYELDLTTNKLTTGDEKNYSWFDPNELTETFTGTNGEVYCRTLSGLARVNVSAKKVEDVFTFNWCGINRGKVADLKFIECTGDTIIMFGQTSGDSEYESIKKTCQIVEFTKAKKNPNAGKTVLELYAPYVTNYIGEAIARYNETNKNYFIEVVDRYNQTSNYSESQIKNIDDTGIVMLNSELNMSNALAKDIISGKGPDILINTSNYGQLNNPDYLMDLTPYVKDLDPDKYYTNIIEGSKRDGVIYQLPVGFVIEGIKTDEKYAGKTGVGFTLDEYKSLVDGVLNGENIMYYGQAILFAKLFNAMDDKFIVNGKVDLTGPEFAALADYVKNNVPKDGVPYGEFSSGLTEALNYAEYDSEIQGYRDYFDDYADRNGSIKNPTVLGIPSVDGRGPRYSSNCSVAISKETVDADACGEFVKMLLSEEIQTYLAMNDTFVLNRNASQNAGEAAVKYFNTTVRKGSSYYVELSNNDIIKIEQTIRSCSRMRSDNSSISMILIEEMPAYFLGQKDLDAVIKIAQNRIQKVIDERG
;
A
#
# COMPACT_ATOMS: atom_id res chain seq x y z
N MET A 1 -23.54 -7.99 -4.73
CA MET A 1 -24.84 -7.97 -4.04
C MET A 1 -24.81 -7.16 -2.73
N LEU A 2 -23.93 -7.46 -1.75
CA LEU A 2 -23.90 -6.75 -0.46
C LEU A 2 -23.79 -5.22 -0.56
N ARG A 3 -22.94 -4.70 -1.47
CA ARG A 3 -22.83 -3.25 -1.76
C ARG A 3 -24.15 -2.61 -2.18
N TYR A 4 -24.90 -3.28 -3.06
CA TYR A 4 -26.22 -2.81 -3.50
C TYR A 4 -27.21 -2.74 -2.33
N VAL A 5 -27.24 -3.78 -1.49
CA VAL A 5 -28.12 -3.83 -0.32
C VAL A 5 -27.79 -2.71 0.66
N ILE A 6 -26.51 -2.48 0.96
CA ILE A 6 -26.08 -1.42 1.87
C ILE A 6 -26.44 -0.05 1.27
N GLY A 7 -26.08 0.18 0.01
CA GLY A 7 -26.32 1.46 -0.66
C GLY A 7 -27.80 1.84 -0.76
N ILE A 8 -28.66 0.90 -1.18
CA ILE A 8 -30.10 1.16 -1.27
C ILE A 8 -30.75 1.33 0.11
N THR A 9 -30.25 0.63 1.13
CA THR A 9 -30.71 0.81 2.53
C THR A 9 -30.36 2.21 3.02
N PHE A 10 -29.12 2.63 2.81
CA PHE A 10 -28.60 3.91 3.27
C PHE A 10 -29.35 5.09 2.63
N ILE A 11 -29.45 5.13 1.29
CA ILE A 11 -30.13 6.23 0.60
C ILE A 11 -31.61 6.31 1.01
N THR A 12 -32.25 5.15 1.23
CA THR A 12 -33.64 5.09 1.69
C THR A 12 -33.78 5.63 3.12
N ALA A 13 -32.86 5.29 4.02
CA ALA A 13 -32.84 5.82 5.39
C ALA A 13 -32.65 7.34 5.39
N VAL A 14 -31.74 7.87 4.57
CA VAL A 14 -31.54 9.32 4.40
C VAL A 14 -32.82 10.00 3.92
N ILE A 15 -33.52 9.45 2.93
CA ILE A 15 -34.80 10.01 2.45
C ILE A 15 -35.83 10.03 3.57
N ILE A 16 -35.93 8.96 4.38
CA ILE A 16 -36.84 8.90 5.54
C ILE A 16 -36.51 9.99 6.57
N ILE A 17 -35.23 10.23 6.85
CA ILE A 17 -34.78 11.27 7.78
C ILE A 17 -35.10 12.67 7.22
N VAL A 18 -34.71 12.96 5.98
CA VAL A 18 -35.00 14.24 5.30
C VAL A 18 -36.51 14.48 5.28
N ARG A 19 -37.31 13.46 4.97
CA ARG A 19 -38.76 13.51 5.01
C ARG A 19 -39.29 13.86 6.41
N ALA A 20 -38.73 13.28 7.46
CA ALA A 20 -39.17 13.55 8.84
C ALA A 20 -38.85 14.99 9.26
N LEU A 21 -37.65 15.48 8.97
CA LEU A 21 -37.17 16.82 9.33
C LEU A 21 -37.90 17.96 8.60
N THR A 22 -38.43 17.65 7.41
CA THR A 22 -39.07 18.63 6.51
C THR A 22 -40.60 18.58 6.55
N ASN A 23 -41.16 17.65 7.32
CA ASN A 23 -42.61 17.49 7.44
C ASN A 23 -43.27 18.79 7.95
N GLY A 24 -44.19 19.34 7.15
CA GLY A 24 -44.89 20.60 7.45
C GLY A 24 -44.18 21.87 6.99
N LYS A 25 -42.89 21.79 6.62
CA LYS A 25 -42.08 22.92 6.12
C LYS A 25 -41.97 22.96 4.58
N VAL A 26 -42.40 21.89 3.92
CA VAL A 26 -42.34 21.72 2.45
C VAL A 26 -43.70 21.21 1.98
N LEU A 27 -44.15 21.68 0.81
CA LEU A 27 -45.40 21.22 0.17
C LEU A 27 -45.39 19.70 -0.02
N LYS A 28 -46.54 19.06 0.18
CA LYS A 28 -46.68 17.59 0.16
C LYS A 28 -46.31 16.99 -1.19
N LYS A 29 -46.59 17.69 -2.29
CA LYS A 29 -46.13 17.27 -3.62
C LYS A 29 -44.60 17.16 -3.76
N HIS A 30 -43.83 18.03 -3.12
CA HIS A 30 -42.36 17.98 -3.20
C HIS A 30 -41.80 16.93 -2.24
N GLN A 31 -42.40 16.80 -1.05
CA GLN A 31 -42.06 15.73 -0.11
C GLN A 31 -42.29 14.34 -0.73
N TYR A 32 -43.38 14.19 -1.50
CA TYR A 32 -43.66 13.00 -2.27
C TYR A 32 -42.63 12.74 -3.39
N ALA A 33 -42.12 13.80 -4.04
CA ALA A 33 -41.11 13.67 -5.09
C ALA A 33 -39.74 13.16 -4.59
N PHE A 34 -39.41 13.27 -3.30
CA PHE A 34 -38.16 12.72 -2.75
C PHE A 34 -38.02 11.22 -2.99
N TRP A 35 -39.13 10.49 -3.07
CA TRP A 35 -39.12 9.05 -3.31
C TRP A 35 -38.66 8.66 -4.73
N LEU A 36 -38.59 9.61 -5.68
CA LEU A 36 -38.02 9.40 -7.02
C LEU A 36 -36.54 9.02 -6.99
N VAL A 37 -35.83 9.39 -5.93
CA VAL A 37 -34.39 9.12 -5.78
C VAL A 37 -34.11 7.61 -5.71
N ILE A 38 -34.99 6.80 -5.12
CA ILE A 38 -34.76 5.36 -4.96
C ILE A 38 -34.75 4.60 -6.30
N PRO A 39 -35.77 4.70 -7.18
CA PRO A 39 -35.71 4.03 -8.47
C PRO A 39 -34.64 4.65 -9.39
N LEU A 40 -34.37 5.95 -9.29
CA LEU A 40 -33.28 6.58 -10.04
C LEU A 40 -31.93 5.96 -9.62
N TYR A 41 -31.70 5.81 -8.32
CA TYR A 41 -30.53 5.11 -7.77
C TYR A 41 -30.43 3.67 -8.30
N MET A 42 -31.54 2.92 -8.30
CA MET A 42 -31.56 1.54 -8.82
C MET A 42 -31.22 1.45 -10.32
N ILE A 43 -31.69 2.40 -11.14
CA ILE A 43 -31.40 2.44 -12.58
C ILE A 43 -29.93 2.81 -12.83
N LEU A 44 -29.39 3.72 -12.02
CA LEU A 44 -28.03 4.21 -12.20
C LEU A 44 -26.96 3.26 -11.60
N MET A 45 -27.31 2.42 -10.63
CA MET A 45 -26.36 1.53 -9.94
C MET A 45 -25.53 0.57 -10.84
N PRO A 46 -26.05 -0.01 -11.95
CA PRO A 46 -25.24 -0.79 -12.88
C PRO A 46 -24.15 0.02 -13.59
N PHE A 47 -24.31 1.35 -13.64
CA PHE A 47 -23.46 2.29 -14.37
C PHE A 47 -22.62 3.18 -13.43
N ILE A 48 -22.83 3.10 -12.12
CA ILE A 48 -22.16 3.94 -11.11
C ILE A 48 -21.55 3.04 -10.03
N ARG A 49 -20.23 3.12 -9.87
CA ARG A 49 -19.50 2.46 -8.77
C ARG A 49 -19.56 3.35 -7.52
N ILE A 50 -20.44 2.99 -6.60
CA ILE A 50 -20.62 3.72 -5.34
C ILE A 50 -19.77 3.07 -4.25
N ASP A 51 -18.76 3.78 -3.76
CA ASP A 51 -18.08 3.46 -2.50
C ASP A 51 -18.88 4.09 -1.36
N VAL A 52 -19.55 3.26 -0.56
CA VAL A 52 -20.22 3.72 0.66
C VAL A 52 -19.14 3.81 1.75
N PRO A 53 -18.89 4.98 2.36
CA PRO A 53 -17.87 5.14 3.40
C PRO A 53 -18.06 4.17 4.58
N ALA A 54 -19.31 3.80 4.88
CA ALA A 54 -19.64 2.84 5.92
C ALA A 54 -19.42 1.37 5.51
N ALA A 55 -19.10 1.04 4.25
CA ALA A 55 -18.93 -0.35 3.82
C ALA A 55 -17.60 -0.97 4.28
N SER A 56 -16.57 -0.15 4.55
CA SER A 56 -15.32 -0.58 5.17
C SER A 56 -15.52 -0.87 6.66
N GLU A 57 -16.20 0.02 7.38
CA GLU A 57 -16.52 -0.15 8.82
C GLU A 57 -17.59 -1.24 9.08
N LEU A 58 -18.59 -1.41 8.22
CA LEU A 58 -19.53 -2.52 8.38
C LEU A 58 -18.89 -3.86 7.98
N LYS A 59 -17.89 -3.86 7.09
CA LYS A 59 -17.08 -5.05 6.81
C LYS A 59 -16.29 -5.45 8.04
N SER A 60 -15.69 -4.52 8.79
CA SER A 60 -14.99 -4.86 10.05
C SER A 60 -15.95 -5.34 11.15
N LEU A 61 -17.22 -4.91 11.14
CA LEU A 61 -18.26 -5.39 12.07
C LEU A 61 -18.90 -6.74 11.67
N LEU A 62 -19.06 -7.03 10.37
CA LEU A 62 -19.60 -8.29 9.86
C LEU A 62 -18.53 -9.38 9.70
N VAL A 63 -17.28 -8.98 9.47
CA VAL A 63 -16.09 -9.81 9.69
C VAL A 63 -15.75 -9.71 11.17
N LYS A 64 -16.67 -10.19 12.02
CA LYS A 64 -16.21 -10.70 13.31
C LYS A 64 -15.30 -11.86 12.93
N LYS A 65 -13.99 -11.63 13.06
CA LYS A 65 -12.92 -12.64 13.09
C LYS A 65 -13.53 -13.95 13.60
N THR A 66 -13.83 -14.88 12.71
CA THR A 66 -13.51 -16.28 13.02
C THR A 66 -11.99 -16.32 12.95
N GLU A 67 -11.36 -15.81 14.01
CA GLU A 67 -10.16 -16.45 14.50
C GLU A 67 -10.61 -17.89 14.73
N ILE A 68 -10.26 -18.76 13.78
CA ILE A 68 -9.93 -20.11 14.19
C ILE A 68 -8.70 -19.89 15.06
N THR A 69 -8.93 -19.71 16.36
CA THR A 69 -7.90 -19.91 17.35
C THR A 69 -7.52 -21.38 17.19
N TYR A 70 -6.51 -21.65 16.37
CA TYR A 70 -5.68 -22.81 16.61
C TYR A 70 -5.03 -22.52 17.96
N GLU A 71 -5.66 -23.01 19.03
CA GLU A 71 -4.88 -23.36 20.21
C GLU A 71 -3.88 -24.41 19.72
N ALA A 72 -2.68 -23.95 19.38
CA ALA A 72 -1.53 -24.82 19.29
C ALA A 72 -1.49 -25.61 20.62
N PRO A 73 -1.49 -26.95 20.60
CA PRO A 73 -1.20 -27.68 21.82
C PRO A 73 0.16 -27.19 22.31
N ALA A 74 0.21 -26.70 23.55
CA ALA A 74 1.45 -26.23 24.16
C ALA A 74 2.57 -27.24 23.89
N PRO A 75 3.77 -26.79 23.46
CA PRO A 75 4.88 -27.70 23.20
C PRO A 75 5.16 -28.48 24.48
N LYS A 76 4.93 -29.81 24.43
CA LYS A 76 5.56 -30.69 25.41
C LYS A 76 7.04 -30.61 25.12
N MET A 77 7.79 -29.94 25.99
CA MET A 77 9.25 -30.03 25.97
C MET A 77 9.64 -31.51 25.97
N PRO A 78 10.58 -31.94 25.13
CA PRO A 78 11.13 -33.28 25.23
C PRO A 78 11.76 -33.42 26.62
N ALA A 79 11.45 -34.52 27.31
CA ALA A 79 12.20 -34.90 28.50
C ALA A 79 13.68 -34.98 28.12
N VAL A 80 14.55 -34.30 28.87
CA VAL A 80 16.00 -34.47 28.74
C VAL A 80 16.31 -35.94 29.02
N VAL A 81 16.80 -36.62 28.00
CA VAL A 81 17.24 -38.01 28.06
C VAL A 81 18.77 -37.98 28.05
N ASP A 82 19.40 -38.57 29.06
CA ASP A 82 20.84 -38.91 29.05
C ASP A 82 21.09 -40.12 28.12
N ASP A 83 22.31 -40.29 27.62
CA ASP A 83 22.83 -41.25 26.63
C ASP A 83 22.50 -42.74 26.88
N ASN A 84 21.78 -43.07 27.95
CA ASN A 84 21.33 -44.41 28.30
C ASN A 84 19.80 -44.57 28.50
N ASN A 85 18.99 -43.62 28.01
CA ASN A 85 17.54 -43.77 27.81
C ASN A 85 16.71 -44.15 29.06
N LYS A 86 16.86 -43.41 30.18
CA LYS A 86 15.98 -43.48 31.37
C LYS A 86 15.57 -42.08 31.88
N VAL A 87 14.27 -41.88 32.14
CA VAL A 87 13.68 -40.63 32.67
C VAL A 87 13.57 -40.67 34.21
N LYS A 88 14.01 -39.61 34.91
CA LYS A 88 13.79 -39.40 36.36
C LYS A 88 12.48 -38.60 36.59
N PRO A 89 11.61 -38.99 37.53
CA PRO A 89 10.50 -38.14 37.98
C PRO A 89 10.88 -37.30 39.21
N ASP A 90 10.21 -36.15 39.30
CA ASP A 90 10.07 -35.22 40.44
C ASP A 90 11.09 -34.07 40.55
N GLU A 91 10.65 -32.86 40.19
CA GLU A 91 10.48 -31.74 41.14
C GLU A 91 9.81 -30.51 40.49
N LEU A 92 9.08 -29.76 41.34
CA LEU A 92 8.55 -28.41 41.15
C LEU A 92 7.15 -28.24 40.54
N SER A 93 6.20 -28.86 41.23
CA SER A 93 4.97 -28.18 41.65
C SER A 93 5.26 -26.82 42.32
N LYS A 94 4.68 -25.72 41.81
CA LYS A 94 3.98 -24.68 42.59
C LYS A 94 3.36 -23.62 41.68
N GLN A 95 2.12 -23.28 42.01
CA GLN A 95 1.31 -22.14 41.54
C GLN A 95 0.59 -22.26 40.19
N ALA A 96 -0.45 -23.09 40.18
CA ALA A 96 -1.72 -22.70 39.59
C ALA A 96 -2.85 -23.32 40.43
N GLU A 97 -3.24 -22.64 41.50
CA GLU A 97 -4.51 -22.89 42.18
C GLU A 97 -5.51 -21.78 41.80
N VAL A 98 -6.78 -22.17 41.80
CA VAL A 98 -8.01 -21.35 41.77
C VAL A 98 -8.59 -21.05 40.37
N ASN A 99 -9.27 -22.04 39.80
CA ASN A 99 -10.73 -22.04 39.75
C ASN A 99 -11.25 -23.39 39.19
N GLU A 100 -11.50 -24.33 40.10
CA GLU A 100 -12.51 -25.38 39.90
C GLU A 100 -13.91 -24.75 39.98
N LEU A 101 -14.86 -25.24 39.17
CA LEU A 101 -16.13 -25.74 39.67
C LEU A 101 -16.87 -26.58 38.61
N ASP A 102 -17.04 -27.85 38.98
CA ASP A 102 -18.19 -28.72 38.73
C ASP A 102 -18.34 -29.60 37.46
N ASN A 103 -17.42 -30.58 37.36
CA ASN A 103 -17.57 -32.00 37.72
C ASN A 103 -18.81 -32.87 37.35
N LYS A 104 -18.44 -34.11 36.94
CA LYS A 104 -19.06 -35.46 37.09
C LYS A 104 -19.84 -36.04 35.91
N ALA A 105 -19.69 -37.32 35.53
CA ALA A 105 -18.80 -38.42 35.91
C ALA A 105 -19.08 -39.64 35.00
N ALA A 106 -18.06 -40.45 34.66
CA ALA A 106 -18.00 -41.93 34.81
C ALA A 106 -16.90 -42.58 33.91
N LYS A 107 -16.05 -43.39 34.55
CA LYS A 107 -14.97 -44.28 34.06
C LYS A 107 -15.50 -45.74 33.90
N PRO A 108 -14.70 -46.77 33.51
CA PRO A 108 -13.57 -46.85 32.56
C PRO A 108 -13.62 -48.11 31.63
N GLU A 109 -12.53 -48.30 30.87
CA GLU A 109 -11.87 -49.56 30.44
C GLU A 109 -11.88 -50.01 28.96
N ASN A 110 -10.65 -50.33 28.53
CA ASN A 110 -10.19 -51.19 27.44
C ASN A 110 -9.94 -50.61 26.03
N LEU A 111 -8.66 -50.27 25.81
CA LEU A 111 -7.95 -50.40 24.52
C LEU A 111 -7.67 -51.90 24.26
N PRO A 112 -7.69 -52.38 23.00
CA PRO A 112 -6.52 -52.20 22.12
C PRO A 112 -6.83 -51.78 20.67
N LEU A 113 -5.76 -51.37 20.01
CA LEU A 113 -5.62 -50.64 18.74
C LEU A 113 -6.14 -51.35 17.47
N PRO A 114 -6.45 -50.61 16.38
CA PRO A 114 -7.11 -51.12 15.19
C PRO A 114 -6.16 -51.45 14.02
N GLY A 115 -6.49 -52.52 13.28
CA GLY A 115 -6.09 -52.73 11.89
C GLY A 115 -7.34 -52.71 11.02
N ASN A 116 -7.31 -51.97 9.91
CA ASN A 116 -8.45 -51.82 9.01
C ASN A 116 -8.06 -52.30 7.60
N ASN A 117 -8.78 -53.29 7.08
CA ASN A 117 -8.74 -53.73 5.69
C ASN A 117 -10.17 -53.74 5.12
N ASN A 118 -10.31 -53.10 3.95
CA ASN A 118 -11.29 -53.30 2.88
C ASN A 118 -12.79 -53.11 3.17
N VAL A 119 -13.35 -52.03 2.60
CA VAL A 119 -14.67 -52.06 1.96
C VAL A 119 -14.63 -51.27 0.64
N SER A 120 -15.11 -51.91 -0.42
CA SER A 120 -15.28 -51.33 -1.75
C SER A 120 -16.68 -50.71 -1.93
N LYS A 121 -16.73 -49.69 -2.79
CA LYS A 121 -17.89 -49.14 -3.53
C LYS A 121 -19.11 -48.66 -2.73
N ILE A 122 -19.18 -47.33 -2.55
CA ILE A 122 -20.40 -46.55 -2.79
C ILE A 122 -20.01 -45.31 -3.62
N GLU A 123 -20.66 -45.15 -4.77
CA GLU A 123 -20.60 -43.97 -5.64
C GLU A 123 -20.87 -42.69 -4.85
N SER A 124 -19.92 -41.75 -4.82
CA SER A 124 -20.20 -40.37 -4.41
C SER A 124 -20.29 -39.48 -5.65
N ARG A 125 -21.54 -39.27 -6.05
CA ARG A 125 -22.03 -38.19 -6.90
C ARG A 125 -21.24 -36.91 -6.64
N THR A 126 -20.61 -36.37 -7.68
CA THR A 126 -19.99 -35.05 -7.71
C THR A 126 -21.02 -34.01 -7.30
N LYS A 127 -21.00 -33.58 -6.03
CA LYS A 127 -21.73 -32.38 -5.62
C LYS A 127 -20.82 -31.20 -5.95
N ASN A 128 -21.12 -30.52 -7.05
CA ASN A 128 -20.75 -29.13 -7.23
C ASN A 128 -21.27 -28.37 -6.00
N THR A 129 -20.40 -28.10 -5.03
CA THR A 129 -20.75 -27.26 -3.90
C THR A 129 -20.82 -25.83 -4.43
N ILE A 130 -22.01 -25.45 -4.91
CA ILE A 130 -22.32 -24.06 -5.23
C ILE A 130 -22.00 -23.27 -3.96
N LYS A 131 -21.04 -22.32 -4.04
CA LYS A 131 -20.69 -21.43 -2.93
C LYS A 131 -21.99 -20.89 -2.32
N THR A 132 -22.12 -20.93 -1.00
CA THR A 132 -23.36 -20.57 -0.28
C THR A 132 -23.92 -19.21 -0.72
N GLU A 133 -23.03 -18.27 -1.03
CA GLU A 133 -23.37 -16.93 -1.55
C GLU A 133 -24.01 -16.96 -2.94
N THR A 134 -23.51 -17.81 -3.84
CA THR A 134 -24.06 -17.99 -5.19
C THR A 134 -25.43 -18.67 -5.13
N LEU A 135 -25.59 -19.66 -4.24
CA LEU A 135 -26.89 -20.31 -4.00
C LEU A 135 -27.92 -19.32 -3.44
N LEU A 136 -27.53 -18.50 -2.46
CA LEU A 136 -28.38 -17.44 -1.91
C LEU A 136 -28.73 -16.40 -2.98
N GLY A 137 -27.79 -16.06 -3.87
CA GLY A 137 -28.03 -15.19 -5.01
C GLY A 137 -29.09 -15.73 -5.97
N TYR A 138 -28.98 -17.01 -6.36
CA TYR A 138 -29.98 -17.66 -7.20
C TYR A 138 -31.35 -17.76 -6.54
N ILE A 139 -31.41 -18.06 -5.23
CA ILE A 139 -32.66 -18.08 -4.47
C ILE A 139 -33.29 -16.68 -4.46
N ALA A 140 -32.52 -15.63 -4.17
CA ALA A 140 -33.02 -14.25 -4.13
C ALA A 140 -33.58 -13.81 -5.49
N CYS A 141 -32.88 -14.11 -6.59
CA CYS A 141 -33.36 -13.82 -7.95
C CYS A 141 -34.63 -14.60 -8.29
N SER A 142 -34.68 -15.89 -7.95
CA SER A 142 -35.83 -16.76 -8.23
C SER A 142 -37.08 -16.32 -7.46
N VAL A 143 -36.94 -15.98 -6.18
CA VAL A 143 -38.03 -15.45 -5.35
C VAL A 143 -38.50 -14.10 -5.90
N SER A 144 -37.59 -13.21 -6.28
CA SER A 144 -37.95 -11.90 -6.85
C SER A 144 -38.71 -12.06 -8.18
N ALA A 145 -38.25 -12.94 -9.07
CA ALA A 145 -38.92 -13.24 -10.34
C ALA A 145 -40.34 -13.83 -10.11
N PHE A 146 -40.48 -14.75 -9.15
CA PHE A 146 -41.77 -15.31 -8.77
C PHE A 146 -42.73 -14.25 -8.23
N LEU A 147 -42.27 -13.38 -7.34
CA LEU A 147 -43.11 -12.32 -6.76
C LEU A 147 -43.56 -11.31 -7.83
N VAL A 148 -42.69 -10.95 -8.76
CA VAL A 148 -43.03 -10.07 -9.90
C VAL A 148 -44.07 -10.75 -10.80
N LEU A 149 -43.89 -12.03 -11.13
CA LEU A 149 -44.85 -12.78 -11.94
C LEU A 149 -46.20 -12.89 -11.23
N ALA A 150 -46.22 -13.21 -9.94
CA ALA A 150 -47.43 -13.27 -9.14
C ALA A 150 -48.18 -11.94 -9.13
N LEU A 151 -47.46 -10.81 -8.98
CA LEU A 151 -48.04 -9.46 -9.07
C LEU A 151 -48.67 -9.20 -10.44
N LEU A 152 -47.98 -9.58 -11.53
CA LEU A 152 -48.47 -9.39 -12.90
C LEU A 152 -49.75 -10.20 -13.18
N VAL A 153 -49.75 -11.50 -12.84
CA VAL A 153 -50.91 -12.38 -13.02
C VAL A 153 -52.10 -11.88 -12.22
N TYR A 154 -51.85 -11.52 -10.96
CA TYR A 154 -52.86 -11.00 -10.07
C TYR A 154 -53.49 -9.69 -10.62
N ASN A 155 -52.68 -8.74 -11.06
CA ASN A 155 -53.17 -7.49 -11.63
C ASN A 155 -53.83 -7.65 -13.00
N ALA A 156 -53.38 -8.61 -13.82
CA ALA A 156 -54.07 -8.95 -15.08
C ALA A 156 -55.50 -9.45 -14.80
N GLY A 157 -55.69 -10.31 -13.80
CA GLY A 157 -57.00 -10.75 -13.34
C GLY A 157 -57.88 -9.59 -12.86
N PHE A 158 -57.32 -8.70 -12.05
CA PHE A 158 -58.02 -7.51 -11.55
C PHE A 158 -58.42 -6.52 -12.66
N ILE A 159 -57.52 -6.25 -13.62
CA ILE A 159 -57.79 -5.43 -14.79
C ILE A 159 -58.91 -6.05 -15.63
N THR A 160 -58.87 -7.37 -15.84
CA THR A 160 -59.88 -8.12 -16.59
C THR A 160 -61.24 -8.03 -15.91
N TYR A 161 -61.29 -8.25 -14.58
CA TYR A 161 -62.50 -8.04 -13.77
C TYR A 161 -63.07 -6.62 -13.96
N CYS A 162 -62.22 -5.60 -13.82
CA CYS A 162 -62.62 -4.20 -14.01
C CYS A 162 -63.13 -3.91 -15.43
N ARG A 163 -62.54 -4.52 -16.46
CA ARG A 163 -62.97 -4.34 -17.86
C ARG A 163 -64.31 -5.00 -18.14
N HIS A 164 -64.60 -6.15 -17.54
CA HIS A 164 -65.83 -6.91 -17.81
C HIS A 164 -67.02 -6.52 -16.93
N LYS A 165 -66.80 -6.05 -15.70
CA LYS A 165 -67.87 -5.76 -14.73
C LYS A 165 -68.18 -4.26 -14.56
N ARG A 166 -67.54 -3.40 -15.35
CA ARG A 166 -67.77 -1.95 -15.33
C ARG A 166 -69.03 -1.52 -16.05
N GLU A 167 -69.71 -0.53 -15.49
CA GLU A 167 -70.82 0.19 -16.09
C GLU A 167 -70.44 1.67 -16.23
N TYR A 168 -70.68 2.28 -17.39
CA TYR A 168 -70.30 3.67 -17.62
C TYR A 168 -71.18 4.62 -16.80
N ALA A 169 -70.56 5.52 -16.04
CA ALA A 169 -71.26 6.42 -15.12
C ALA A 169 -71.10 7.92 -15.46
N GLY A 170 -70.15 8.28 -16.33
CA GLY A 170 -69.95 9.67 -16.76
C GLY A 170 -68.49 10.02 -17.04
N LYS A 171 -68.17 11.31 -17.03
CA LYS A 171 -66.79 11.84 -17.09
C LYS A 171 -66.50 12.70 -15.87
N ASP A 172 -65.21 12.89 -15.58
CA ASP A 172 -64.79 13.86 -14.56
C ASP A 172 -65.12 15.31 -14.98
N PRO A 173 -65.09 16.28 -14.06
CA PRO A 173 -65.36 17.69 -14.36
C PRO A 173 -64.50 18.29 -15.48
N SER A 174 -63.28 17.78 -15.71
CA SER A 174 -62.42 18.25 -16.81
C SER A 174 -62.71 17.57 -18.17
N GLY A 175 -63.57 16.55 -18.20
CA GLY A 175 -63.95 15.79 -19.38
C GLY A 175 -62.87 14.82 -19.91
N LYS A 176 -61.75 14.67 -19.21
CA LYS A 176 -60.57 13.89 -19.64
C LYS A 176 -60.61 12.43 -19.17
N LEU A 177 -61.24 12.14 -18.04
CA LEU A 177 -61.29 10.82 -17.42
C LEU A 177 -62.70 10.24 -17.48
N LYS A 178 -62.80 8.95 -17.80
CA LYS A 178 -64.08 8.21 -17.80
C LYS A 178 -64.32 7.60 -16.43
N ILE A 179 -65.53 7.79 -15.91
CA ILE A 179 -65.98 7.23 -14.62
C ILE A 179 -66.81 5.98 -14.88
N TYR A 180 -66.51 4.91 -14.16
CA TYR A 180 -67.23 3.65 -14.22
C TYR A 180 -67.68 3.20 -12.84
N ARG A 181 -68.90 2.65 -12.76
CA ARG A 181 -69.40 1.93 -11.59
C ARG A 181 -69.02 0.46 -11.67
N ILE A 182 -68.54 -0.08 -10.56
CA ILE A 182 -68.26 -1.51 -10.43
C ILE A 182 -68.63 -1.97 -9.03
N LYS A 183 -69.19 -3.18 -8.92
CA LYS A 183 -69.49 -3.79 -7.63
C LYS A 183 -68.16 -4.09 -6.91
N HIS A 184 -67.80 -3.25 -5.96
CA HIS A 184 -66.62 -3.42 -5.15
C HIS A 184 -66.83 -2.74 -3.79
N ARG A 185 -66.66 -3.47 -2.69
CA ARG A 185 -66.81 -2.93 -1.33
C ARG A 185 -65.55 -2.16 -0.90
N GLY A 186 -65.14 -1.17 -1.69
CA GLY A 186 -63.89 -0.43 -1.55
C GLY A 186 -64.04 1.07 -1.76
N THR A 187 -62.97 1.79 -1.48
CA THR A 187 -62.82 3.21 -1.81
C THR A 187 -62.65 3.38 -3.32
N PRO A 188 -63.14 4.50 -3.89
CA PRO A 188 -62.87 4.83 -5.29
C PRO A 188 -61.38 4.76 -5.62
N PHE A 189 -61.08 4.40 -6.86
CA PHE A 189 -59.69 4.27 -7.30
C PHE A 189 -59.51 4.57 -8.77
N LEU A 190 -58.33 5.06 -9.10
CA LEU A 190 -57.84 5.19 -10.47
C LEU A 190 -57.17 3.88 -10.91
N LEU A 191 -57.53 3.42 -12.11
CA LEU A 191 -56.81 2.36 -12.82
C LEU A 191 -56.52 2.83 -14.25
N PHE A 192 -55.23 3.08 -14.52
CA PHE A 192 -54.74 3.77 -15.72
C PHE A 192 -55.39 5.16 -15.89
N ASN A 193 -56.26 5.34 -16.88
CA ASN A 193 -56.96 6.58 -17.20
C ASN A 193 -58.47 6.53 -16.93
N LYS A 194 -58.89 5.67 -15.99
CA LYS A 194 -60.31 5.43 -15.68
C LYS A 194 -60.51 5.43 -14.18
N ILE A 195 -61.54 6.15 -13.72
CA ILE A 195 -61.93 6.22 -12.32
C ILE A 195 -63.01 5.17 -12.09
N TYR A 196 -62.84 4.33 -11.07
CA TYR A 196 -63.81 3.32 -10.66
C TYR A 196 -64.42 3.72 -9.32
N VAL A 197 -65.74 3.73 -9.27
CA VAL A 197 -66.54 4.04 -8.07
C VAL A 197 -67.46 2.87 -7.74
N ASP A 198 -67.78 2.70 -6.47
CA ASP A 198 -68.65 1.62 -6.03
C ASP A 198 -70.06 1.82 -6.60
N ARG A 199 -70.68 0.71 -7.01
CA ARG A 199 -72.05 0.72 -7.56
C ARG A 199 -73.06 1.18 -6.51
N ASP A 200 -72.79 0.87 -5.23
CA ASP A 200 -73.67 1.17 -4.10
C ASP A 200 -73.45 2.60 -3.55
N LEU A 201 -72.81 3.50 -4.33
CA LEU A 201 -72.70 4.93 -4.03
C LEU A 201 -73.75 5.69 -4.86
N GLU A 202 -74.80 6.16 -4.18
CA GLU A 202 -75.91 6.92 -4.79
C GLU A 202 -75.44 8.31 -5.26
N ASP A 203 -74.68 9.04 -4.41
CA ASP A 203 -74.07 10.34 -4.72
C ASP A 203 -72.53 10.29 -4.73
N ILE A 204 -71.92 10.56 -5.88
CA ILE A 204 -70.46 10.67 -6.00
C ILE A 204 -70.07 12.12 -5.73
N SER A 205 -69.50 12.39 -4.56
CA SER A 205 -68.98 13.71 -4.22
C SER A 205 -67.94 14.18 -5.24
N GLU A 206 -68.07 15.42 -5.72
CA GLU A 206 -67.11 16.03 -6.66
C GLU A 206 -65.68 16.05 -6.10
N TYR A 207 -65.53 16.15 -4.77
CA TYR A 207 -64.23 16.09 -4.11
C TYR A 207 -63.52 14.75 -4.29
N VAL A 208 -64.27 13.65 -4.38
CA VAL A 208 -63.73 12.30 -4.59
C VAL A 208 -63.26 12.15 -6.04
N ILE A 209 -64.05 12.65 -6.99
CA ILE A 209 -63.66 12.65 -8.41
C ILE A 209 -62.43 13.53 -8.62
N CYS A 210 -62.37 14.69 -7.96
CA CYS A 210 -61.21 15.57 -7.96
C CYS A 210 -59.97 14.86 -7.38
N HIS A 211 -60.10 14.11 -6.30
CA HIS A 211 -59.01 13.34 -5.69
C HIS A 211 -58.43 12.29 -6.65
N GLU A 212 -59.29 11.49 -7.28
CA GLU A 212 -58.84 10.49 -8.25
C GLU A 212 -58.26 11.13 -9.53
N ALA A 213 -58.74 12.32 -9.91
CA ALA A 213 -58.14 13.10 -10.99
C ALA A 213 -56.74 13.63 -10.62
N CYS A 214 -56.49 13.98 -9.35
CA CYS A 214 -55.15 14.33 -8.87
C CYS A 214 -54.17 13.16 -9.04
N HIS A 215 -54.59 11.93 -8.70
CA HIS A 215 -53.78 10.74 -8.94
C HIS A 215 -53.37 10.56 -10.41
N TYR A 216 -54.28 10.86 -11.34
CA TYR A 216 -53.97 10.79 -12.76
C TYR A 216 -52.96 11.87 -13.17
N LYS A 217 -53.17 13.10 -12.68
CA LYS A 217 -52.28 14.25 -12.94
C LYS A 217 -50.86 14.03 -12.39
N HIS A 218 -50.72 13.38 -11.25
CA HIS A 218 -49.43 13.04 -10.66
C HIS A 218 -48.76 11.81 -11.30
N GLY A 219 -49.47 11.03 -12.13
CA GLY A 219 -48.94 9.79 -12.70
C GLY A 219 -48.91 8.62 -11.71
N ASP A 220 -49.75 8.65 -10.66
CA ASP A 220 -49.69 7.69 -9.55
C ASP A 220 -50.00 6.25 -9.96
N HIS A 221 -50.72 6.06 -11.07
CA HIS A 221 -50.96 4.76 -11.69
C HIS A 221 -49.68 4.09 -12.23
N ILE A 222 -48.65 4.87 -12.58
CA ILE A 222 -47.32 4.38 -12.93
C ILE A 222 -46.48 4.28 -11.65
N TRP A 223 -46.55 5.28 -10.78
CA TRP A 223 -45.73 5.30 -9.57
C TRP A 223 -46.04 4.15 -8.60
N VAL A 224 -47.30 3.70 -8.52
CA VAL A 224 -47.66 2.51 -7.73
C VAL A 224 -46.95 1.25 -8.25
N LEU A 225 -46.79 1.10 -9.58
CA LEU A 225 -46.03 0.00 -10.18
C LEU A 225 -44.55 0.07 -9.82
N VAL A 226 -43.96 1.27 -9.94
CA VAL A 226 -42.54 1.49 -9.59
C VAL A 226 -42.28 1.16 -8.12
N ARG A 227 -43.15 1.61 -7.20
CA ARG A 227 -43.04 1.29 -5.77
C ARG A 227 -43.12 -0.21 -5.49
N TYR A 228 -44.04 -0.92 -6.13
CA TYR A 228 -44.12 -2.37 -6.00
C TYR A 228 -42.87 -3.05 -6.57
N LEU A 229 -42.36 -2.61 -7.71
CA LEU A 229 -41.15 -3.18 -8.32
C LEU A 229 -39.91 -2.97 -7.42
N VAL A 230 -39.73 -1.78 -6.86
CA VAL A 230 -38.67 -1.49 -5.87
C VAL A 230 -38.79 -2.41 -4.66
N LEU A 231 -39.99 -2.59 -4.12
CA LEU A 231 -40.23 -3.48 -2.98
C LEU A 231 -39.95 -4.94 -3.31
N LEU A 232 -40.40 -5.43 -4.47
CA LEU A 232 -40.26 -6.84 -4.85
C LEU A 232 -38.82 -7.22 -5.17
N LEU A 233 -38.03 -6.31 -5.75
CA LEU A 233 -36.59 -6.54 -5.97
C LEU A 233 -35.77 -6.47 -4.67
N ASN A 234 -36.32 -5.87 -3.62
CA ASN A 234 -35.67 -5.67 -2.33
C ASN A 234 -36.51 -6.22 -1.17
N TRP A 235 -37.25 -7.30 -1.41
CA TRP A 235 -38.27 -7.81 -0.48
C TRP A 235 -37.72 -8.20 0.90
N TYR A 236 -36.42 -8.51 0.97
CA TYR A 236 -35.69 -8.84 2.18
C TYR A 236 -35.29 -7.61 3.02
N ASN A 237 -35.44 -6.40 2.50
CA ASN A 237 -34.95 -5.17 3.14
C ASN A 237 -36.07 -4.45 3.94
N PRO A 238 -36.05 -4.46 5.29
CA PRO A 238 -37.10 -3.85 6.10
C PRO A 238 -37.21 -2.32 5.93
N VAL A 239 -36.13 -1.64 5.55
CA VAL A 239 -36.14 -0.18 5.32
C VAL A 239 -36.91 0.15 4.04
N ILE A 240 -36.85 -0.71 3.02
CA ILE A 240 -37.65 -0.55 1.80
C ILE A 240 -39.14 -0.79 2.06
N TRP A 241 -39.50 -1.70 2.96
CA TRP A 241 -40.89 -1.86 3.42
C TRP A 241 -41.42 -0.58 4.08
N ALA A 242 -40.60 0.06 4.93
CA ALA A 242 -40.96 1.35 5.53
C ALA A 242 -41.14 2.43 4.45
N ALA A 243 -40.23 2.51 3.47
CA ALA A 243 -40.31 3.44 2.35
C ALA A 243 -41.58 3.25 1.50
N PHE A 244 -41.96 2.00 1.22
CA PHE A 244 -43.18 1.66 0.49
C PHE A 244 -44.43 2.23 1.19
N ILE A 245 -44.53 2.06 2.51
CA ILE A 245 -45.65 2.57 3.32
C ILE A 245 -45.64 4.10 3.36
N LEU A 246 -44.49 4.71 3.64
CA LEU A 246 -44.37 6.17 3.78
C LEU A 246 -44.60 6.90 2.45
N SER A 247 -44.11 6.36 1.34
CA SER A 247 -44.36 6.90 0.00
C SER A 247 -45.84 6.83 -0.38
N GLY A 248 -46.55 5.77 0.02
CA GLY A 248 -48.00 5.70 -0.13
C GLY A 248 -48.75 6.74 0.68
N GLN A 249 -48.32 7.02 1.91
CA GLN A 249 -48.91 8.09 2.71
C GLN A 249 -48.67 9.47 2.09
N ASP A 250 -47.47 9.73 1.56
CA ASP A 250 -47.14 11.02 0.97
C ASP A 250 -47.88 11.26 -0.36
N CYS A 251 -48.13 10.20 -1.15
CA CYS A 251 -48.98 10.23 -2.36
C CYS A 251 -50.38 10.76 -2.03
N GLU A 252 -51.01 10.20 -1.00
CA GLU A 252 -52.36 10.55 -0.56
C GLU A 252 -52.43 11.98 0.00
N LEU A 253 -51.42 12.38 0.77
CA LEU A 253 -51.29 13.75 1.29
C LEU A 253 -51.08 14.78 0.17
N ALA A 254 -50.31 14.43 -0.87
CA ALA A 254 -50.11 15.29 -2.04
C ALA A 254 -51.40 15.46 -2.85
N CYS A 255 -52.20 14.40 -2.98
CA CYS A 255 -53.51 14.47 -3.63
C CYS A 255 -54.51 15.28 -2.80
N ASP A 256 -54.53 15.11 -1.46
CA ASP A 256 -55.35 15.93 -0.55
C ASP A 256 -55.01 17.43 -0.65
N GLU A 257 -53.72 17.77 -0.67
CA GLU A 257 -53.23 19.15 -0.81
C GLU A 257 -53.69 19.78 -2.14
N GLU A 258 -53.65 19.02 -3.24
CA GLU A 258 -54.06 19.48 -4.57
C GLU A 258 -55.58 19.63 -4.70
N VAL A 259 -56.38 18.77 -4.04
CA VAL A 259 -57.85 18.92 -3.97
C VAL A 259 -58.21 20.23 -3.29
N LEU A 260 -57.62 20.51 -2.12
CA LEU A 260 -57.86 21.78 -1.40
C LEU A 260 -57.43 23.01 -2.21
N ARG A 261 -56.38 22.88 -3.04
CA ARG A 261 -55.92 23.94 -3.95
C ARG A 261 -56.88 24.16 -5.11
N THR A 262 -57.52 23.10 -5.60
CA THR A 262 -58.39 23.13 -6.78
C THR A 262 -59.82 23.54 -6.43
N CYS A 263 -60.36 23.05 -5.31
CA CYS A 263 -61.72 23.33 -4.85
C CYS A 263 -61.82 24.55 -3.90
N GLY A 264 -60.70 25.19 -3.56
CA GLY A 264 -60.63 26.37 -2.70
C GLY A 264 -60.58 26.06 -1.20
N SER A 265 -59.86 26.88 -0.42
CA SER A 265 -59.59 26.62 1.01
C SER A 265 -60.82 26.55 1.92
N GLY A 266 -61.96 27.14 1.51
CA GLY A 266 -63.25 27.05 2.21
C GLY A 266 -63.89 25.65 2.21
N SER A 267 -63.46 24.76 1.30
CA SER A 267 -63.98 23.40 1.16
C SER A 267 -63.38 22.38 2.14
N ALA A 268 -62.38 22.76 2.93
CA ALA A 268 -61.61 21.83 3.77
C ALA A 268 -62.46 21.00 4.74
N LYS A 269 -63.50 21.60 5.32
CA LYS A 269 -64.41 20.93 6.26
C LYS A 269 -65.30 19.89 5.56
N GLU A 270 -65.82 20.22 4.38
CA GLU A 270 -66.68 19.34 3.58
C GLU A 270 -65.88 18.20 2.96
N TYR A 271 -64.66 18.50 2.50
CA TYR A 271 -63.72 17.50 2.01
C TYR A 271 -63.32 16.52 3.12
N ALA A 272 -62.95 17.01 4.31
CA ALA A 272 -62.61 16.14 5.44
C ALA A 272 -63.78 15.25 5.89
N LYS A 273 -65.03 15.77 5.86
CA LYS A 273 -66.24 14.96 6.10
C LYS A 273 -66.41 13.87 5.04
N THR A 274 -66.18 14.21 3.77
CA THR A 274 -66.23 13.26 2.65
C THR A 274 -65.22 12.13 2.86
N LEU A 275 -63.96 12.45 3.14
CA LEU A 275 -62.91 11.47 3.45
C LEU A 275 -63.26 10.59 4.67
N PHE A 276 -63.84 11.17 5.72
CA PHE A 276 -64.25 10.44 6.92
C PHE A 276 -65.42 9.48 6.66
N SER A 277 -66.39 9.87 5.84
CA SER A 277 -67.52 9.01 5.45
C SER A 277 -67.06 7.79 4.64
N MET A 278 -66.01 7.93 3.84
CA MET A 278 -65.41 6.83 3.08
C MET A 278 -64.67 5.82 3.98
N LEU A 279 -64.14 6.26 5.14
CA LEU A 279 -63.47 5.38 6.11
C LEU A 279 -64.42 4.41 6.83
N GLN A 280 -65.68 4.82 7.04
CA GLN A 280 -66.67 4.03 7.80
C GLN A 280 -67.15 2.77 7.06
N ARG A 281 -66.84 2.66 5.76
CA ARG A 281 -67.19 1.50 4.95
C ARG A 281 -66.15 0.39 5.17
N LYS A 282 -66.59 -0.77 5.71
CA LYS A 282 -65.74 -1.96 5.88
C LYS A 282 -65.21 -2.40 4.50
N THR A 283 -63.91 -2.23 4.28
CA THR A 283 -63.22 -2.71 3.09
C THR A 283 -63.18 -4.23 3.09
N GLY A 284 -64.11 -4.86 2.38
CA GLY A 284 -64.22 -6.31 2.26
C GLY A 284 -63.45 -6.88 1.07
N MET A 285 -62.35 -6.26 0.66
CA MET A 285 -61.57 -6.70 -0.49
C MET A 285 -60.31 -7.46 -0.03
N PRO A 286 -60.18 -8.77 -0.31
CA PRO A 286 -59.09 -9.60 0.19
C PRO A 286 -57.83 -9.50 -0.70
N PHE A 287 -57.34 -8.29 -0.99
CA PHE A 287 -56.41 -8.10 -2.10
C PHE A 287 -55.22 -7.17 -1.79
N GLY A 288 -54.13 -7.78 -1.31
CA GLY A 288 -52.91 -7.10 -0.85
C GLY A 288 -52.04 -6.43 -1.93
N PHE A 289 -52.27 -6.64 -3.23
CA PHE A 289 -51.29 -6.27 -4.27
C PHE A 289 -51.92 -5.71 -5.56
N THR A 290 -52.78 -4.69 -5.50
CA THR A 290 -53.41 -4.08 -6.70
C THR A 290 -52.69 -2.81 -7.17
N VAL A 291 -52.65 -2.57 -8.49
CA VAL A 291 -52.11 -1.38 -9.19
C VAL A 291 -53.09 -0.19 -9.15
N SER A 292 -54.09 -0.25 -8.27
CA SER A 292 -55.08 0.80 -8.07
C SER A 292 -54.63 1.80 -7.02
N THR A 293 -54.95 3.08 -7.17
CA THR A 293 -54.66 4.14 -6.19
C THR A 293 -55.59 4.13 -4.97
N GLY A 294 -56.41 3.09 -4.78
CA GLY A 294 -57.47 3.09 -3.77
C GLY A 294 -56.94 3.44 -2.38
N MET A 295 -57.68 4.30 -1.68
CA MET A 295 -57.31 4.82 -0.37
C MET A 295 -57.14 3.67 0.63
N ARG A 296 -55.90 3.30 0.95
CA ARG A 296 -55.57 2.27 1.94
C ARG A 296 -54.97 2.92 3.17
N GLY A 297 -55.58 2.75 4.34
CA GLY A 297 -54.99 3.20 5.59
C GLY A 297 -55.90 3.05 6.79
N GLY A 298 -55.39 2.45 7.88
CA GLY A 298 -56.10 2.43 9.16
C GLY A 298 -56.22 3.82 9.80
N TYR A 299 -56.83 3.88 10.99
CA TYR A 299 -57.12 5.12 11.74
C TYR A 299 -55.94 6.12 11.80
N LYS A 300 -54.69 5.62 11.98
CA LYS A 300 -53.47 6.44 12.05
C LYS A 300 -53.18 7.24 10.78
N MET A 301 -53.43 6.65 9.60
CA MET A 301 -53.23 7.34 8.32
C MET A 301 -54.31 8.40 8.08
N MET A 302 -55.57 8.09 8.40
CA MET A 302 -56.66 9.06 8.30
C MET A 302 -56.46 10.26 9.24
N LYS A 303 -55.96 10.02 10.46
CA LYS A 303 -55.57 11.09 11.39
C LYS A 303 -54.52 12.03 10.78
N ASN A 304 -53.53 11.48 10.07
CA ASN A 304 -52.49 12.28 9.41
C ASN A 304 -53.04 13.10 8.24
N ARG A 305 -53.97 12.55 7.44
CA ARG A 305 -54.66 13.26 6.35
C ARG A 305 -55.51 14.42 6.87
N ILE A 306 -56.37 14.17 7.86
CA ILE A 306 -57.19 15.20 8.52
C ILE A 306 -56.31 16.27 9.19
N SER A 307 -55.20 15.87 9.83
CA SER A 307 -54.26 16.83 10.43
C SER A 307 -53.60 17.73 9.38
N SER A 308 -53.24 17.19 8.21
CA SER A 308 -52.62 17.95 7.13
C SER A 308 -53.62 18.89 6.45
N ILE A 309 -54.90 18.52 6.39
CA ILE A 309 -55.98 19.40 5.94
C ILE A 309 -56.17 20.59 6.90
N LYS A 310 -56.04 20.37 8.21
CA LYS A 310 -56.16 21.44 9.23
C LYS A 310 -54.97 22.39 9.27
N LYS A 311 -53.78 21.91 8.92
CA LYS A 311 -52.52 22.68 8.94
C LYS A 311 -51.79 22.50 7.60
N PRO A 312 -52.13 23.29 6.57
CA PRO A 312 -51.45 23.21 5.28
C PRO A 312 -49.96 23.54 5.44
N ALA A 313 -49.10 22.89 4.64
CA ALA A 313 -47.66 23.06 4.73
C ALA A 313 -47.20 24.47 4.32
N GLU A 314 -46.15 24.98 4.97
CA GLU A 314 -45.56 26.29 4.64
C GLU A 314 -44.65 26.20 3.39
N LYS A 315 -44.56 27.30 2.62
CA LYS A 315 -43.72 27.40 1.42
C LYS A 315 -42.29 27.84 1.76
N SER A 316 -41.57 27.08 2.60
CA SER A 316 -40.18 27.41 2.92
C SER A 316 -39.23 27.03 1.79
N LYS A 317 -38.84 28.01 0.97
CA LYS A 317 -37.81 27.83 -0.08
C LYS A 317 -36.48 27.35 0.48
N LYS A 318 -36.11 27.80 1.69
CA LYS A 318 -34.89 27.39 2.39
C LYS A 318 -34.94 25.90 2.78
N ALA A 319 -36.06 25.44 3.34
CA ALA A 319 -36.22 24.02 3.69
C ALA A 319 -36.16 23.12 2.46
N LEU A 320 -36.78 23.52 1.34
CA LEU A 320 -36.72 22.79 0.08
C LEU A 320 -35.28 22.72 -0.48
N ALA A 321 -34.57 23.85 -0.51
CA ALA A 321 -33.19 23.90 -0.98
C ALA A 321 -32.25 23.05 -0.11
N LEU A 322 -32.39 23.09 1.22
CA LEU A 322 -31.59 22.27 2.14
C LEU A 322 -31.87 20.76 1.95
N SER A 323 -33.14 20.41 1.69
CA SER A 323 -33.54 19.02 1.43
C SER A 323 -32.95 18.49 0.13
N MET A 324 -32.98 19.30 -0.93
CA MET A 324 -32.37 18.97 -2.21
C MET A 324 -30.86 18.90 -2.10
N ALA A 325 -30.22 19.83 -1.39
CA ALA A 325 -28.78 19.81 -1.14
C ALA A 325 -28.36 18.57 -0.33
N ALA A 326 -29.11 18.20 0.72
CA ALA A 326 -28.84 16.99 1.48
C ALA A 326 -28.96 15.73 0.60
N LEU A 327 -30.07 15.59 -0.14
CA LEU A 327 -30.25 14.46 -1.07
C LEU A 327 -29.17 14.44 -2.16
N LEU A 328 -28.76 15.60 -2.69
CA LEU A 328 -27.69 15.73 -3.67
C LEU A 328 -26.33 15.38 -3.07
N LEU A 329 -25.96 15.88 -1.89
CA LEU A 329 -24.69 15.55 -1.22
C LEU A 329 -24.54 14.04 -0.99
N PHE A 330 -25.61 13.37 -0.55
CA PHE A 330 -25.58 11.91 -0.36
C PHE A 330 -25.61 11.11 -1.67
N THR A 331 -26.04 11.72 -2.78
CA THR A 331 -25.80 11.15 -4.11
C THR A 331 -24.40 11.52 -4.65
N SER A 332 -23.87 12.71 -4.35
CA SER A 332 -22.61 13.26 -4.87
C SER A 332 -21.36 12.69 -4.21
N CYS A 333 -21.44 12.25 -2.95
CA CYS A 333 -20.43 11.35 -2.36
C CYS A 333 -20.36 10.00 -3.08
N SER A 334 -21.20 9.77 -4.09
CA SER A 334 -21.20 8.59 -4.96
C SER A 334 -20.99 8.93 -6.44
N PHE A 335 -20.80 10.21 -6.80
CA PHE A 335 -20.50 10.71 -8.14
C PHE A 335 -19.12 11.37 -8.23
N ALA A 336 -18.27 11.25 -7.21
CA ALA A 336 -16.84 11.52 -7.37
C ALA A 336 -16.28 10.43 -8.29
N ASN A 337 -16.28 10.73 -9.59
CA ASN A 337 -15.64 9.95 -10.63
C ASN A 337 -14.24 9.55 -10.19
N SER A 338 -14.00 8.25 -10.04
CA SER A 338 -12.67 7.66 -10.15
C SER A 338 -12.37 7.35 -11.62
N THR A 339 -12.58 8.34 -12.49
CA THR A 339 -12.05 8.37 -13.86
C THR A 339 -11.16 9.61 -14.02
N ASP A 340 -10.40 9.92 -12.98
CA ASP A 340 -9.35 10.94 -12.97
C ASP A 340 -7.96 10.27 -13.05
N ASN A 341 -7.83 9.16 -13.79
CA ASN A 341 -6.48 8.64 -14.09
C ASN A 341 -5.70 9.58 -15.02
N ALA A 342 -6.36 10.56 -15.66
CA ALA A 342 -5.72 11.57 -16.50
C ALA A 342 -6.01 12.99 -15.97
N GLY A 343 -5.61 13.28 -14.74
CA GLY A 343 -5.64 14.64 -14.23
C GLY A 343 -4.78 15.55 -15.12
N LYS A 344 -5.31 16.70 -15.54
CA LYS A 344 -4.47 17.75 -16.14
C LYS A 344 -3.86 18.59 -15.04
N ILE A 345 -2.57 18.91 -15.18
CA ILE A 345 -1.89 19.79 -14.24
C ILE A 345 -2.55 21.17 -14.27
N SER A 346 -3.02 21.63 -13.10
CA SER A 346 -3.62 22.95 -12.95
C SER A 346 -2.55 24.04 -12.89
N LYS A 347 -2.91 25.26 -13.31
CA LYS A 347 -2.03 26.45 -13.13
C LYS A 347 -1.69 26.72 -11.66
N ASN A 348 -2.53 26.25 -10.75
CA ASN A 348 -2.40 26.45 -9.30
C ASN A 348 -1.78 25.24 -8.59
N THR A 349 -1.50 24.13 -9.29
CA THR A 349 -0.73 23.02 -8.70
C THR A 349 0.62 23.58 -8.26
N PRO A 350 1.09 23.33 -7.03
CA PRO A 350 2.39 23.83 -6.59
C PRO A 350 3.52 23.43 -7.54
N TRP A 351 4.52 24.29 -7.65
CA TRP A 351 5.76 24.00 -8.37
C TRP A 351 6.89 24.76 -7.70
N PHE A 352 8.07 24.15 -7.64
CA PHE A 352 9.28 24.70 -7.08
C PHE A 352 10.38 24.68 -8.14
N THR A 353 11.02 25.83 -8.34
CA THR A 353 12.28 25.90 -9.07
C THR A 353 13.40 25.53 -8.11
N SER A 354 14.35 24.73 -8.57
CA SER A 354 15.50 24.31 -7.76
C SER A 354 16.79 24.93 -8.30
N GLU A 355 17.66 25.35 -7.39
CA GLU A 355 19.05 25.68 -7.67
C GLU A 355 19.96 24.75 -6.85
N THR A 356 20.96 24.16 -7.49
CA THR A 356 21.94 23.28 -6.83
C THR A 356 23.32 23.91 -6.94
N TYR A 357 24.06 23.90 -5.85
CA TYR A 357 25.45 24.35 -5.85
C TYR A 357 26.34 23.42 -5.02
N ASP A 358 27.53 23.17 -5.55
CA ASP A 358 28.57 22.37 -4.91
C ASP A 358 29.40 23.23 -3.95
N ILE A 359 29.68 22.68 -2.78
CA ILE A 359 30.55 23.28 -1.77
C ILE A 359 31.84 22.46 -1.73
N ASP A 360 32.97 23.12 -2.01
CA ASP A 360 34.30 22.53 -1.81
C ASP A 360 34.59 22.46 -0.31
N LEU A 361 34.66 21.22 0.18
CA LEU A 361 34.96 20.93 1.58
C LEU A 361 36.43 21.23 1.94
N GLY A 362 37.27 21.63 0.99
CA GLY A 362 38.69 21.92 1.21
C GLY A 362 39.50 20.66 1.55
N LEU A 363 38.98 19.50 1.15
CA LEU A 363 39.60 18.21 1.41
C LEU A 363 40.73 17.95 0.41
N LYS A 364 41.75 17.22 0.83
CA LYS A 364 42.93 16.92 0.00
C LYS A 364 42.50 16.07 -1.20
N LYS A 365 42.62 16.63 -2.41
CA LYS A 365 42.10 16.03 -3.66
C LYS A 365 42.87 14.78 -4.09
N ASP A 366 44.12 14.69 -3.69
CA ASP A 366 45.08 13.62 -3.97
C ASP A 366 45.04 12.44 -2.99
N ARG A 367 44.22 12.49 -1.93
CA ARG A 367 44.13 11.41 -0.94
C ARG A 367 42.74 10.83 -0.79
N ASP A 368 42.64 9.52 -0.67
CA ASP A 368 41.37 8.86 -0.41
C ASP A 368 40.88 9.11 1.02
N ILE A 369 39.56 9.04 1.18
CA ILE A 369 38.87 9.32 2.43
C ILE A 369 38.14 8.06 2.88
N TYR A 370 38.35 7.69 4.13
CA TYR A 370 37.67 6.65 4.86
C TYR A 370 36.63 7.29 5.80
N TYR A 371 35.38 6.82 5.71
CA TYR A 371 34.21 7.30 6.46
C TYR A 371 34.05 8.83 6.48
N PRO A 372 33.75 9.49 5.34
CA PRO A 372 33.38 10.89 5.35
C PRO A 372 31.99 11.06 5.99
N ASN A 373 31.90 11.84 7.06
CA ASN A 373 30.65 12.30 7.63
C ASN A 373 30.44 13.78 7.30
N LEU A 374 29.21 14.12 6.90
CA LEU A 374 28.81 15.48 6.53
C LEU A 374 27.67 15.95 7.43
N PHE A 375 27.83 17.13 8.02
CA PHE A 375 26.85 17.72 8.92
C PHE A 375 26.49 19.13 8.49
N PHE A 376 25.20 19.44 8.52
CA PHE A 376 24.73 20.81 8.48
C PHE A 376 24.71 21.34 9.91
N LEU A 377 25.52 22.36 10.22
CA LEU A 377 25.64 22.89 11.58
C LEU A 377 24.56 23.93 11.90
N GLY A 378 24.06 24.65 10.89
CA GLY A 378 23.01 25.65 11.06
C GLY A 378 23.08 26.76 10.01
N ALA A 379 22.12 27.69 10.09
CA ALA A 379 22.06 28.88 9.23
C ALA A 379 21.54 30.11 9.97
N ASP A 380 21.91 31.30 9.50
CA ASP A 380 21.29 32.57 9.85
C ASP A 380 20.99 33.39 8.58
N GLU A 381 20.66 34.69 8.69
CA GLU A 381 20.39 35.54 7.52
C GLU A 381 21.60 35.68 6.56
N LYS A 382 22.82 35.40 7.03
CA LYS A 382 24.06 35.67 6.30
C LYS A 382 24.79 34.40 5.88
N TYR A 383 24.81 33.37 6.73
CA TYR A 383 25.67 32.20 6.56
C TYR A 383 24.91 30.88 6.57
N TYR A 384 25.34 29.96 5.70
CA TYR A 384 25.21 28.52 5.93
C TYR A 384 26.51 28.01 6.55
N VAL A 385 26.41 27.14 7.55
CA VAL A 385 27.59 26.52 8.16
C VAL A 385 27.47 25.01 8.05
N VAL A 386 28.48 24.39 7.44
CA VAL A 386 28.53 22.94 7.20
C VAL A 386 29.85 22.38 7.69
N CYS A 387 29.86 21.12 8.06
CA CYS A 387 31.03 20.43 8.58
C CYS A 387 31.26 19.13 7.83
N ALA A 388 32.53 18.82 7.59
CA ALA A 388 32.97 17.51 7.14
C ALA A 388 34.03 16.96 8.09
N GLU A 389 33.86 15.70 8.47
CA GLU A 389 34.85 14.94 9.22
C GLU A 389 35.07 13.56 8.60
N GLY A 390 36.17 12.92 8.96
CA GLY A 390 36.53 11.60 8.44
C GLY A 390 38.02 11.39 8.53
N SER A 391 38.52 10.38 7.83
CA SER A 391 39.94 10.02 7.84
C SER A 391 40.52 9.97 6.45
N TYR A 392 41.70 10.54 6.22
CA TYR A 392 42.45 10.25 5.02
C TYR A 392 43.19 8.93 5.15
N VAL A 393 43.19 8.12 4.09
CA VAL A 393 44.00 6.90 4.01
C VAL A 393 45.44 7.28 3.66
N GLU A 394 46.43 6.74 4.36
CA GLU A 394 47.84 6.91 4.00
C GLU A 394 48.35 5.76 3.11
N GLU A 395 49.07 6.10 2.05
CA GLU A 395 49.45 5.16 0.98
C GLU A 395 50.65 4.24 1.29
N ASN A 396 51.32 4.38 2.45
CA ASN A 396 52.68 3.82 2.67
C ASN A 396 52.84 2.90 3.88
N ALA A 397 51.78 2.29 4.41
CA ALA A 397 51.88 1.38 5.54
C ALA A 397 51.34 -0.01 5.20
N ASP A 398 52.01 -1.07 5.71
CA ASP A 398 51.56 -2.47 5.59
C ASP A 398 50.17 -2.70 6.22
N LEU A 399 49.71 -1.76 7.05
CA LEU A 399 48.38 -1.63 7.62
C LEU A 399 47.88 -0.20 7.39
N PRO A 400 46.60 0.04 7.05
CA PRO A 400 46.11 1.38 6.78
C PRO A 400 46.27 2.30 8.01
N THR A 401 47.09 3.33 7.89
CA THR A 401 47.15 4.45 8.84
C THR A 401 46.21 5.56 8.37
N PHE A 402 45.56 6.24 9.33
CA PHE A 402 44.50 7.19 9.06
C PHE A 402 44.85 8.58 9.62
N GLU A 403 44.80 9.62 8.78
CA GLU A 403 44.88 11.02 9.22
C GLU A 403 43.47 11.62 9.30
N GLU A 404 42.92 11.78 10.51
CA GLU A 404 41.58 12.37 10.67
C GLU A 404 41.54 13.84 10.24
N PHE A 405 40.39 14.30 9.79
CA PHE A 405 40.11 15.72 9.55
C PHE A 405 38.76 16.12 10.15
N LEU A 406 38.66 17.39 10.55
CA LEU A 406 37.43 18.05 10.94
C LEU A 406 37.49 19.47 10.37
N THR A 407 36.68 19.75 9.35
CA THR A 407 36.65 21.05 8.69
C THR A 407 35.24 21.63 8.73
N VAL A 408 35.13 22.89 9.14
CA VAL A 408 33.87 23.63 9.14
C VAL A 408 33.95 24.72 8.08
N LYS A 409 32.97 24.76 7.19
CA LYS A 409 32.85 25.72 6.10
C LYS A 409 31.75 26.71 6.41
N VAL A 410 32.06 27.99 6.21
CA VAL A 410 31.10 29.09 6.33
C VAL A 410 30.86 29.64 4.93
N ILE A 411 29.62 29.55 4.49
CA ILE A 411 29.17 29.91 3.15
C ILE A 411 28.27 31.13 3.26
N ASP A 412 28.54 32.18 2.51
CA ASP A 412 27.65 33.33 2.44
C ASP A 412 26.40 33.00 1.60
N ARG A 413 25.21 33.22 2.18
CA ARG A 413 23.92 32.84 1.57
C ARG A 413 23.60 33.60 0.30
N ASN A 414 24.13 34.81 0.12
CA ASN A 414 23.83 35.64 -1.04
C ASN A 414 24.75 35.31 -2.22
N THR A 415 26.03 35.16 -1.94
CA THR A 415 27.06 34.89 -2.96
C THR A 415 27.25 33.41 -3.24
N LYS A 416 26.77 32.54 -2.34
CA LYS A 416 26.96 31.08 -2.37
C LYS A 416 28.44 30.65 -2.33
N GLN A 417 29.34 31.55 -1.92
CA GLN A 417 30.77 31.31 -1.84
C GLN A 417 31.20 31.00 -0.41
N THR A 418 32.19 30.12 -0.24
CA THR A 418 32.88 29.94 1.04
C THR A 418 33.60 31.23 1.40
N VAL A 419 33.20 31.85 2.52
CA VAL A 419 33.86 33.05 3.05
C VAL A 419 34.92 32.71 4.07
N ASN A 420 34.82 31.55 4.73
CA ASN A 420 35.77 31.13 5.73
C ASN A 420 35.80 29.60 5.89
N THR A 421 36.92 29.08 6.38
CA THR A 421 37.10 27.67 6.73
C THR A 421 37.74 27.58 8.12
N VAL A 422 37.01 27.03 9.08
CA VAL A 422 37.52 26.77 10.43
C VAL A 422 38.06 25.34 10.48
N ASN A 423 39.36 25.20 10.71
CA ASN A 423 39.97 23.90 10.98
C ASN A 423 39.97 23.68 12.49
N ALA A 424 38.84 23.18 13.01
CA ALA A 424 38.65 22.94 14.43
C ALA A 424 39.68 21.93 14.99
N LYS A 425 40.24 21.04 14.15
CA LYS A 425 41.30 20.11 14.54
C LYS A 425 42.61 20.77 14.96
N ARG A 426 42.97 21.93 14.41
CA ARG A 426 44.22 22.63 14.78
C ARG A 426 44.28 22.94 16.29
N ASP A 427 43.12 23.14 16.91
CA ASP A 427 42.96 23.46 18.32
C ASP A 427 42.55 22.25 19.17
N LEU A 428 42.22 21.09 18.57
CA LEU A 428 42.03 19.82 19.28
C LEU A 428 43.35 19.38 19.92
N ASP A 429 43.30 18.92 21.18
CA ASP A 429 44.49 18.68 22.01
C ASP A 429 45.39 17.59 21.40
N LYS A 430 46.45 18.01 20.71
CA LYS A 430 47.44 17.08 20.09
C LYS A 430 48.23 16.22 21.11
N ASN A 431 48.00 16.41 22.41
CA ASN A 431 48.86 15.91 23.49
C ASN A 431 48.28 14.76 24.33
N SER A 432 47.04 14.29 24.11
CA SER A 432 46.47 13.25 24.98
C SER A 432 46.82 11.81 24.57
N GLY A 433 47.19 11.56 23.31
CA GLY A 433 47.31 10.18 22.81
C GLY A 433 45.98 9.39 22.84
N GLU A 434 44.88 10.05 23.19
CA GLU A 434 43.52 9.51 23.21
C GLU A 434 42.75 9.97 21.97
N TYR A 435 41.85 9.11 21.49
CA TYR A 435 40.95 9.38 20.38
C TYR A 435 40.02 10.55 20.75
N ILE A 436 40.10 11.69 20.04
CA ILE A 436 39.26 12.87 20.31
C ILE A 436 38.01 12.78 19.43
N ASN A 437 36.92 12.31 20.03
CA ASN A 437 35.61 12.29 19.37
C ASN A 437 34.95 13.67 19.41
N THR A 438 34.45 14.13 18.25
CA THR A 438 33.45 15.21 18.19
C THR A 438 32.14 14.66 18.74
N GLU A 439 31.65 15.20 19.86
CA GLU A 439 30.34 14.80 20.41
C GLU A 439 29.18 15.55 19.74
N ALA A 440 29.38 16.83 19.44
CA ALA A 440 28.40 17.66 18.78
C ALA A 440 29.07 18.87 18.12
N SER A 441 28.49 19.36 17.02
CA SER A 441 28.83 20.65 16.44
C SER A 441 27.55 21.34 15.97
N PHE A 442 27.44 22.66 16.18
CA PHE A 442 26.27 23.43 15.76
C PHE A 442 26.61 24.90 15.53
N TYR A 443 25.77 25.59 14.78
CA TYR A 443 25.85 27.03 14.51
C TYR A 443 24.56 27.70 14.97
N MET A 444 24.66 28.51 16.03
CA MET A 444 23.56 29.25 16.63
C MET A 444 24.07 30.56 17.22
N ASP A 445 23.20 31.56 17.38
CA ASP A 445 23.54 32.86 17.98
C ASP A 445 24.77 33.55 17.36
N GLY A 446 24.97 33.35 16.05
CA GLY A 446 26.10 33.92 15.32
C GLY A 446 27.47 33.30 15.63
N LYS A 447 27.53 32.15 16.31
CA LYS A 447 28.77 31.44 16.67
C LYS A 447 28.73 29.97 16.27
N ILE A 448 29.89 29.42 15.92
CA ILE A 448 30.08 28.00 15.64
C ILE A 448 30.58 27.34 16.91
N THR A 449 29.85 26.36 17.45
CA THR A 449 30.27 25.61 18.63
C THR A 449 30.67 24.20 18.23
N VAL A 450 31.86 23.76 18.68
CA VAL A 450 32.39 22.41 18.52
C VAL A 450 32.62 21.81 19.91
N LYS A 451 31.96 20.69 20.18
CA LYS A 451 32.03 19.94 21.43
C LYS A 451 32.78 18.63 21.20
N THR A 452 33.77 18.34 22.03
CA THR A 452 34.53 17.08 22.03
C THR A 452 34.26 16.31 23.31
N ASN A 453 34.90 15.17 23.51
CA ASN A 453 34.90 14.44 24.79
C ASN A 453 35.57 15.19 25.98
N SER A 454 36.20 16.34 25.76
CA SER A 454 37.01 17.03 26.78
C SER A 454 36.76 18.53 26.87
N ASN A 455 36.37 19.16 25.76
CA ASN A 455 36.23 20.61 25.68
C ASN A 455 35.07 21.02 24.77
N GLU A 456 34.52 22.20 25.03
CA GLU A 456 33.60 22.90 24.14
C GLU A 456 34.20 24.22 23.72
N ARG A 457 34.16 24.52 22.41
CA ARG A 457 34.82 25.70 21.82
C ARG A 457 33.87 26.45 20.91
N ASP A 458 33.86 27.77 21.08
CA ASP A 458 33.07 28.68 20.24
C ASP A 458 34.02 29.42 19.28
N TYR A 459 33.64 29.48 18.01
CA TYR A 459 34.38 30.13 16.94
C TYR A 459 33.53 31.21 16.27
N ASP A 460 34.19 32.30 15.87
CA ASP A 460 33.56 33.33 15.05
C ASP A 460 33.43 32.83 13.60
N PRO A 461 32.24 32.85 12.99
CA PRO A 461 32.03 32.31 11.64
C PRO A 461 32.77 33.13 10.57
N ALA A 462 32.87 34.45 10.72
CA ALA A 462 33.44 35.34 9.71
C ALA A 462 34.97 35.27 9.65
N THR A 463 35.62 35.12 10.82
CA THR A 463 37.08 35.17 10.97
C THR A 463 37.71 33.82 11.30
N GLY A 464 36.93 32.89 11.86
CA GLY A 464 37.38 31.56 12.28
C GLY A 464 38.18 31.57 13.57
N ASN A 465 38.24 32.73 14.26
CA ASN A 465 38.95 32.87 15.51
C ASN A 465 38.20 32.17 16.64
N LEU A 466 38.95 31.53 17.54
CA LEU A 466 38.44 31.00 18.79
C LEU A 466 37.94 32.16 19.67
N LEU A 467 36.66 32.15 20.00
CA LEU A 467 36.00 33.12 20.88
C LEU A 467 36.07 32.67 22.35
N ALA A 468 35.84 31.38 22.60
CA ALA A 468 35.86 30.81 23.95
C ALA A 468 36.21 29.32 23.91
N SER A 469 36.86 28.83 24.98
CA SER A 469 37.11 27.40 25.22
C SER A 469 36.80 27.09 26.67
N ARG A 470 36.04 26.01 26.92
CA ARG A 470 35.62 25.57 28.25
C ARG A 470 35.80 24.06 28.39
N PRO A 471 36.33 23.55 29.52
CA PRO A 471 36.37 22.11 29.77
C PRO A 471 34.94 21.60 29.98
N LEU A 472 34.65 20.40 29.50
CA LEU A 472 33.37 19.77 29.74
C LEU A 472 33.36 19.12 31.13
N ALA A 473 32.35 19.43 31.92
CA ALA A 473 32.01 18.64 33.09
C ALA A 473 31.23 17.40 32.59
N ASN A 474 31.82 16.21 32.65
CA ASN A 474 31.05 14.95 32.59
C ASN A 474 29.99 15.00 33.71
N GLU A 475 28.75 14.56 33.57
CA GLU A 475 28.19 13.34 32.95
C GLU A 475 26.82 13.67 32.29
N ASP A 476 26.33 12.83 31.38
CA ASP A 476 24.95 12.81 30.84
C ASP A 476 24.57 13.69 29.63
N ALA A 477 25.49 13.95 28.70
CA ALA A 477 25.05 14.24 27.33
C ALA A 477 24.72 12.91 26.62
N GLY A 478 23.47 12.47 26.74
CA GLY A 478 22.97 11.29 26.04
C GLY A 478 23.21 11.39 24.53
N TRP A 479 23.45 10.26 23.87
CA TRP A 479 23.63 10.24 22.42
C TRP A 479 22.30 10.65 21.75
N ASN A 480 22.35 11.45 20.68
CA ASN A 480 21.16 12.00 19.97
C ASN A 480 20.31 13.06 20.71
N SER A 481 20.92 14.03 21.40
CA SER A 481 20.20 15.21 21.91
C SER A 481 19.50 16.01 20.80
N ARG A 482 18.24 16.41 21.03
CA ARG A 482 17.49 17.35 20.17
C ARG A 482 16.95 18.53 20.97
N PHE A 483 16.94 19.71 20.37
CA PHE A 483 16.51 20.95 21.01
C PHE A 483 15.24 21.52 20.39
N PHE A 484 14.35 22.02 21.25
CA PHE A 484 13.08 22.65 20.87
C PHE A 484 12.87 23.92 21.67
N GLU A 485 12.29 24.95 21.04
CA GLU A 485 11.86 26.17 21.72
C GLU A 485 10.33 26.26 21.69
N ILE A 486 9.70 26.36 22.86
CA ILE A 486 8.24 26.42 23.01
C ILE A 486 7.88 27.55 23.97
N GLY A 487 7.24 28.60 23.44
CA GLY A 487 7.05 29.84 24.18
C GLY A 487 8.41 30.43 24.58
N ASN A 488 8.65 30.59 25.88
CA ASN A 488 9.93 31.06 26.43
C ASN A 488 10.76 29.92 27.08
N TYR A 489 10.37 28.66 26.84
CA TYR A 489 11.06 27.49 27.38
C TYR A 489 11.95 26.85 26.31
N ARG A 490 13.11 26.33 26.72
CA ARG A 490 13.96 25.47 25.91
C ARG A 490 13.81 24.03 26.41
N ILE A 491 13.62 23.09 25.49
CA ILE A 491 13.47 21.67 25.79
C ILE A 491 14.59 20.93 25.07
N GLU A 492 15.26 20.03 25.78
CA GLU A 492 16.23 19.08 25.22
C GLU A 492 15.73 17.66 25.46
N THR A 493 15.68 16.85 24.40
CA THR A 493 15.39 15.40 24.52
C THR A 493 16.66 14.61 24.24
N ALA A 494 17.05 13.69 25.12
CA ALA A 494 18.22 12.84 24.96
C ALA A 494 17.88 11.37 25.26
N LEU A 495 18.53 10.43 24.58
CA LEU A 495 18.46 9.01 24.95
C LEU A 495 19.35 8.76 26.16
N ALA A 496 18.83 7.99 27.11
CA ALA A 496 19.59 7.53 28.27
C ALA A 496 19.52 6.00 28.35
N ASP A 497 20.68 5.38 28.58
CA ASP A 497 20.81 3.94 28.66
C ASP A 497 20.29 3.42 30.02
N ASP A 498 19.60 2.29 29.97
CA ASP A 498 19.22 1.49 31.14
C ASP A 498 20.02 0.17 31.17
N GLU A 499 19.98 -0.55 32.28
CA GLU A 499 20.63 -1.87 32.39
C GLU A 499 20.05 -2.87 31.37
N GLY A 500 20.93 -3.64 30.71
CA GLY A 500 20.53 -4.75 29.82
C GLY A 500 20.21 -4.36 28.37
N GLY A 501 20.68 -3.20 27.88
CA GLY A 501 20.47 -2.76 26.49
C GLY A 501 19.11 -2.13 26.24
N LEU A 502 18.39 -1.77 27.30
CA LEU A 502 17.20 -0.94 27.26
C LEU A 502 17.61 0.54 27.25
N TYR A 503 16.73 1.41 26.78
CA TYR A 503 16.94 2.87 26.82
C TYR A 503 15.61 3.59 26.97
N HIS A 504 15.68 4.79 27.53
CA HIS A 504 14.54 5.68 27.71
C HIS A 504 14.87 7.10 27.22
N THR A 505 13.87 7.98 27.19
CA THR A 505 14.06 9.38 26.78
C THR A 505 14.04 10.31 27.98
N ASN A 506 15.11 11.09 28.15
CA ASN A 506 15.19 12.19 29.09
C ASN A 506 14.74 13.48 28.42
N VAL A 507 13.90 14.26 29.12
CA VAL A 507 13.39 15.56 28.68
C VAL A 507 13.85 16.62 29.67
N VAL A 508 14.86 17.39 29.30
CA VAL A 508 15.37 18.52 30.08
C VAL A 508 14.64 19.79 29.66
N ILE A 509 14.02 20.47 30.63
CA ILE A 509 13.24 21.68 30.43
C ILE A 509 13.97 22.84 31.10
N THR A 510 14.43 23.80 30.31
CA THR A 510 15.01 25.06 30.77
C THR A 510 13.96 26.17 30.68
N SER A 511 13.63 26.73 31.83
CA SER A 511 12.66 27.82 31.96
C SER A 511 13.27 29.20 31.64
N PRO A 512 12.45 30.25 31.46
CA PRO A 512 12.94 31.58 31.04
C PRO A 512 13.92 32.25 32.01
N ASP A 513 13.94 31.83 33.28
CA ASP A 513 14.88 32.32 34.30
C ASP A 513 16.23 31.56 34.30
N GLY A 514 16.41 30.64 33.35
CA GLY A 514 17.62 29.83 33.18
C GLY A 514 17.67 28.56 34.04
N LYS A 515 16.64 28.26 34.85
CA LYS A 515 16.60 27.01 35.61
C LYS A 515 16.18 25.83 34.75
N SER A 516 16.93 24.73 34.84
CA SER A 516 16.65 23.47 34.18
C SER A 516 16.01 22.45 35.13
N SER A 517 15.23 21.53 34.57
CA SER A 517 14.59 20.41 35.27
C SER A 517 14.48 19.20 34.36
N LEU A 518 14.47 17.99 34.90
CA LEU A 518 14.44 16.73 34.15
C LEU A 518 13.09 16.01 34.33
N VAL A 519 12.54 15.52 33.22
CA VAL A 519 11.41 14.58 33.18
C VAL A 519 11.86 13.34 32.40
N GLU A 520 11.77 12.17 33.02
CA GLU A 520 12.14 10.90 32.38
C GLU A 520 10.90 10.22 31.79
N LEU A 521 10.96 9.85 30.51
CA LEU A 521 9.95 9.02 29.85
C LEU A 521 10.39 7.57 29.95
N LYS A 522 10.00 6.86 31.02
CA LYS A 522 10.38 5.45 31.27
C LYS A 522 9.18 4.50 31.22
N GLU A 523 9.37 3.33 30.62
CA GLU A 523 8.43 2.20 30.70
C GLU A 523 9.19 0.95 31.18
N PRO A 524 8.88 0.39 32.37
CA PRO A 524 9.66 -0.71 32.94
C PRO A 524 9.80 -1.92 32.00
N GLY A 525 11.03 -2.35 31.76
CA GLY A 525 11.37 -3.51 30.92
C GLY A 525 11.11 -3.32 29.42
N ASN A 526 10.95 -2.07 28.95
CA ASN A 526 10.71 -1.74 27.55
C ASN A 526 11.58 -0.56 27.15
N ARG A 527 12.06 -0.58 25.90
CA ARG A 527 12.66 0.59 25.26
C ARG A 527 11.60 1.63 25.02
N ILE A 528 11.92 2.89 25.24
CA ILE A 528 11.02 4.01 24.92
C ILE A 528 11.80 5.20 24.37
N TYR A 529 11.46 5.60 23.16
CA TYR A 529 12.15 6.66 22.45
C TYR A 529 11.19 7.71 21.91
N SER A 530 11.53 8.99 22.08
CA SER A 530 10.87 10.11 21.42
C SER A 530 11.87 10.94 20.62
N SER A 531 11.48 11.31 19.40
CA SER A 531 12.29 12.10 18.47
C SER A 531 11.77 13.53 18.27
N VAL A 532 10.63 13.89 18.86
CA VAL A 532 9.94 15.16 18.59
C VAL A 532 9.14 15.65 19.80
N VAL A 533 9.10 16.97 19.97
CA VAL A 533 8.21 17.65 20.92
C VAL A 533 7.29 18.59 20.13
N LEU A 534 5.98 18.47 20.34
CA LEU A 534 4.96 19.20 19.60
C LEU A 534 4.23 20.18 20.52
N ALA A 535 4.22 21.47 20.20
CA ALA A 535 3.47 22.45 20.99
C ALA A 535 1.95 22.21 20.91
N LEU A 536 1.29 22.07 22.06
CA LEU A 536 -0.17 22.18 22.16
C LEU A 536 -0.57 23.63 22.45
N ASN A 537 0.24 24.34 23.22
CA ASN A 537 0.20 25.78 23.49
C ASN A 537 1.58 26.22 24.04
N ASP A 538 1.73 27.50 24.42
CA ASP A 538 3.00 28.08 24.91
C ASP A 538 3.58 27.45 26.18
N THR A 539 2.79 26.64 26.89
CA THR A 539 3.13 26.05 28.19
C THR A 539 2.86 24.55 28.28
N THR A 540 2.33 23.93 27.22
CA THR A 540 2.00 22.51 27.20
C THR A 540 2.47 21.90 25.88
N VAL A 541 3.14 20.76 25.98
CA VAL A 541 3.66 20.02 24.82
C VAL A 541 3.12 18.60 24.80
N LEU A 542 3.01 18.06 23.59
CA LEU A 542 2.79 16.65 23.31
C LEU A 542 4.14 16.03 22.96
N ILE A 543 4.45 14.90 23.60
CA ILE A 543 5.64 14.10 23.36
C ILE A 543 5.18 12.71 22.90
N PRO A 544 5.09 12.47 21.58
CA PRO A 544 4.87 11.13 21.06
C PRO A 544 6.14 10.29 21.26
N ALA A 545 5.99 9.04 21.65
CA ALA A 545 7.09 8.10 21.85
C ALA A 545 6.74 6.73 21.29
N ILE A 546 7.76 6.02 20.83
CA ILE A 546 7.68 4.64 20.36
C ILE A 546 8.21 3.75 21.49
N SER A 547 7.44 2.72 21.86
CA SER A 547 7.85 1.73 22.85
C SER A 547 7.72 0.32 22.29
N ASP A 548 8.38 -0.66 22.92
CA ASP A 548 8.23 -2.08 22.56
C ASP A 548 6.76 -2.58 22.62
N LYS A 549 5.87 -1.82 23.28
CA LYS A 549 4.43 -2.07 23.36
C LYS A 549 3.61 -1.12 22.46
N GLY A 550 4.22 -0.56 21.43
CA GLY A 550 3.60 0.34 20.46
C GLY A 550 3.67 1.82 20.85
N ASN A 551 2.85 2.63 20.18
CA ASN A 551 2.90 4.08 20.30
C ASN A 551 2.43 4.56 21.69
N ARG A 552 3.04 5.65 22.16
CA ARG A 552 2.75 6.35 23.41
C ARG A 552 2.63 7.83 23.14
N TYR A 553 1.78 8.50 23.91
CA TYR A 553 1.56 9.94 23.81
C TYR A 553 1.56 10.53 25.20
N TYR A 554 2.42 11.50 25.45
CA TYR A 554 2.49 12.18 26.74
C TYR A 554 2.23 13.67 26.58
N GLU A 555 1.40 14.23 27.46
CA GLU A 555 1.20 15.67 27.58
C GLU A 555 2.01 16.16 28.78
N LEU A 556 2.90 17.12 28.54
CA LEU A 556 3.79 17.70 29.54
C LEU A 556 3.46 19.18 29.73
N ASP A 557 3.10 19.55 30.95
CA ASP A 557 2.98 20.95 31.37
C ASP A 557 4.36 21.51 31.76
N LEU A 558 4.85 22.49 31.01
CA LEU A 558 6.19 23.08 31.18
C LEU A 558 6.31 23.98 32.41
N THR A 559 5.19 24.40 33.01
CA THR A 559 5.20 25.25 34.22
C THR A 559 5.30 24.43 35.50
N THR A 560 4.73 23.22 35.48
CA THR A 560 4.67 22.31 36.63
C THR A 560 5.55 21.08 36.48
N ASN A 561 6.14 20.85 35.31
CA ASN A 561 6.84 19.64 34.90
C ASN A 561 5.99 18.37 35.04
N LYS A 562 4.67 18.52 34.99
CA LYS A 562 3.75 17.40 35.17
C LYS A 562 3.54 16.69 33.85
N LEU A 563 4.02 15.45 33.80
CA LEU A 563 3.76 14.51 32.71
C LEU A 563 2.44 13.78 32.92
N THR A 564 1.62 13.70 31.88
CA THR A 564 0.37 12.93 31.87
C THR A 564 0.28 12.07 30.61
N THR A 565 -0.29 10.88 30.71
CA THR A 565 -0.51 10.03 29.54
C THR A 565 -1.71 10.55 28.75
N GLY A 566 -1.48 10.88 27.48
CA GLY A 566 -2.52 11.24 26.52
C GLY A 566 -3.32 10.02 26.06
N ASP A 567 -4.61 10.21 25.76
CA ASP A 567 -5.43 9.17 25.14
C ASP A 567 -5.03 9.00 23.67
N GLU A 568 -4.53 7.81 23.31
CA GLU A 568 -4.11 7.44 21.95
C GLU A 568 -5.19 7.77 20.89
N LYS A 569 -6.48 7.66 21.24
CA LYS A 569 -7.58 7.99 20.32
C LYS A 569 -7.55 9.46 19.87
N ASN A 570 -7.08 10.37 20.72
CA ASN A 570 -7.00 11.79 20.42
C ASN A 570 -5.90 12.14 19.40
N TYR A 571 -4.94 11.23 19.21
CA TYR A 571 -3.73 11.39 18.41
C TYR A 571 -3.64 10.45 17.21
N SER A 572 -4.66 9.62 16.97
CA SER A 572 -4.79 8.71 15.82
C SER A 572 -4.69 9.34 14.41
N TRP A 573 -4.54 10.67 14.32
CA TRP A 573 -4.34 11.40 13.07
C TRP A 573 -2.88 11.42 12.58
N PHE A 574 -1.93 10.96 13.40
CA PHE A 574 -0.53 10.76 13.01
C PHE A 574 0.07 9.54 13.70
N ASP A 575 0.98 8.85 13.02
CA ASP A 575 1.75 7.74 13.58
C ASP A 575 3.20 8.19 13.82
N PRO A 576 3.70 8.16 15.08
CA PRO A 576 5.10 8.43 15.39
C PRO A 576 6.09 7.57 14.61
N ASN A 577 5.72 6.35 14.18
CA ASN A 577 6.57 5.50 13.34
C ASN A 577 6.76 6.03 11.92
N GLU A 578 5.87 6.91 11.45
CA GLU A 578 5.97 7.54 10.13
C GLU A 578 6.79 8.85 10.15
N LEU A 579 7.20 9.33 11.33
CA LEU A 579 7.98 10.54 11.48
C LEU A 579 9.48 10.27 11.24
N THR A 580 9.91 10.44 10.00
CA THR A 580 11.33 10.38 9.62
C THR A 580 11.92 11.78 9.43
N GLU A 581 13.21 11.95 9.74
CA GLU A 581 13.98 13.20 9.55
C GLU A 581 13.22 14.48 10.00
N THR A 582 12.72 14.49 11.23
CA THR A 582 11.98 15.66 11.73
C THR A 582 12.90 16.83 12.08
N PHE A 583 12.45 18.05 11.76
CA PHE A 583 13.13 19.30 12.14
C PHE A 583 12.12 20.43 12.37
N THR A 584 12.55 21.48 13.09
CA THR A 584 11.74 22.68 13.34
C THR A 584 12.13 23.75 12.32
N GLY A 585 11.18 24.23 11.53
CA GLY A 585 11.41 25.35 10.60
C GLY A 585 11.57 26.68 11.33
N THR A 586 12.08 27.70 10.65
CA THR A 586 12.26 29.05 11.27
C THR A 586 10.94 29.72 11.65
N ASN A 587 9.82 29.21 11.14
CA ASN A 587 8.48 29.62 11.53
C ASN A 587 7.97 28.92 12.81
N GLY A 588 8.79 28.08 13.45
CA GLY A 588 8.43 27.31 14.66
C GLY A 588 7.55 26.09 14.39
N GLU A 589 7.20 25.80 13.14
CA GLU A 589 6.44 24.61 12.76
C GLU A 589 7.36 23.39 12.66
N VAL A 590 6.81 22.20 12.96
CA VAL A 590 7.53 20.94 12.86
C VAL A 590 7.25 20.29 11.52
N TYR A 591 8.33 19.90 10.84
CA TYR A 591 8.29 19.21 9.56
C TYR A 591 8.86 17.80 9.71
N CYS A 592 8.40 16.91 8.83
CA CYS A 592 8.89 15.55 8.72
C CYS A 592 9.05 15.17 7.25
N ARG A 593 10.01 14.30 6.98
CA ARG A 593 10.15 13.67 5.68
C ARG A 593 9.06 12.62 5.50
N THR A 594 8.45 12.63 4.32
CA THR A 594 7.53 11.57 3.87
C THR A 594 8.16 10.84 2.70
N LEU A 595 7.59 9.69 2.30
CA LEU A 595 8.03 8.98 1.10
C LEU A 595 8.06 9.92 -0.13
N SER A 596 7.07 10.81 -0.25
CA SER A 596 6.89 11.69 -1.41
C SER A 596 7.66 13.01 -1.35
N GLY A 597 8.16 13.42 -0.17
CA GLY A 597 8.82 14.71 0.03
C GLY A 597 8.81 15.18 1.49
N LEU A 598 8.20 16.33 1.74
CA LEU A 598 8.19 17.01 3.03
C LEU A 598 6.75 17.33 3.45
N ALA A 599 6.40 16.96 4.67
CA ALA A 599 5.13 17.31 5.29
C ALA A 599 5.33 18.13 6.55
N ARG A 600 4.29 18.86 6.92
CA ARG A 600 4.19 19.63 8.16
C ARG A 600 3.22 18.94 9.11
N VAL A 601 3.62 18.85 10.37
CA VAL A 601 2.79 18.34 11.47
C VAL A 601 1.95 19.50 12.02
N ASN A 602 0.67 19.55 11.65
CA ASN A 602 -0.27 20.58 12.11
C ASN A 602 -1.14 20.04 13.27
N VAL A 603 -0.66 20.23 14.49
CA VAL A 603 -1.30 19.75 15.72
C VAL A 603 -2.70 20.36 15.92
N SER A 604 -2.86 21.65 15.62
CA SER A 604 -4.14 22.36 15.76
C SER A 604 -5.20 21.85 14.78
N ALA A 605 -4.80 21.57 13.54
CA ALA A 605 -5.68 20.98 12.53
C ALA A 605 -5.84 19.46 12.68
N LYS A 606 -5.01 18.82 13.51
CA LYS A 606 -4.89 17.37 13.66
C LYS A 606 -4.62 16.68 12.30
N LYS A 607 -3.60 17.16 11.60
CA LYS A 607 -3.22 16.66 10.27
C LYS A 607 -1.71 16.70 10.06
N VAL A 608 -1.22 15.74 9.29
CA VAL A 608 0.07 15.81 8.60
C VAL A 608 -0.21 16.27 7.18
N GLU A 609 0.33 17.43 6.77
CA GLU A 609 -0.01 18.10 5.51
C GLU A 609 1.23 18.18 4.62
N ASP A 610 1.16 17.66 3.39
CA ASP A 610 2.26 17.80 2.43
C ASP A 610 2.52 19.27 2.10
N VAL A 611 3.76 19.70 2.27
CA VAL A 611 4.23 21.05 1.95
C VAL A 611 5.02 21.04 0.64
N PHE A 612 5.70 19.93 0.36
CA PHE A 612 6.46 19.70 -0.84
C PHE A 612 6.46 18.22 -1.22
N THR A 613 6.39 17.95 -2.51
CA THR A 613 6.61 16.62 -3.08
C THR A 613 7.62 16.73 -4.20
N PHE A 614 8.39 15.65 -4.44
CA PHE A 614 9.35 15.63 -5.54
C PHE A 614 8.68 15.72 -6.94
N ASN A 615 7.37 15.42 -7.03
CA ASN A 615 6.58 15.64 -8.26
C ASN A 615 6.38 17.14 -8.57
N TRP A 616 6.59 18.03 -7.60
CA TRP A 616 6.42 19.48 -7.77
C TRP A 616 7.71 20.20 -8.12
N CYS A 617 8.71 19.50 -8.66
CA CYS A 617 9.96 20.11 -9.12
C CYS A 617 10.54 19.33 -10.31
N GLY A 618 11.53 19.93 -10.97
CA GLY A 618 12.20 19.34 -12.14
C GLY A 618 13.46 18.56 -11.80
N ILE A 619 13.77 18.32 -10.52
CA ILE A 619 15.00 17.65 -10.11
C ILE A 619 14.83 16.13 -10.17
N ASN A 620 15.91 15.43 -10.47
CA ASN A 620 15.98 13.98 -10.38
C ASN A 620 15.81 13.55 -8.91
N ARG A 621 14.64 12.99 -8.58
CA ARG A 621 14.29 12.52 -7.23
C ARG A 621 15.30 11.52 -6.66
N GLY A 622 15.81 10.61 -7.50
CA GLY A 622 16.81 9.63 -7.07
C GLY A 622 18.08 10.32 -6.61
N LYS A 623 18.56 11.30 -7.40
CA LYS A 623 19.81 12.03 -7.11
C LYS A 623 19.77 12.77 -5.77
N VAL A 624 18.59 13.24 -5.36
CA VAL A 624 18.39 13.97 -4.09
C VAL A 624 17.81 13.10 -2.97
N ALA A 625 17.66 11.79 -3.18
CA ALA A 625 17.05 10.89 -2.20
C ALA A 625 17.87 10.79 -0.90
N ASP A 626 19.19 10.97 -0.98
CA ASP A 626 20.12 10.90 0.15
C ASP A 626 20.35 12.27 0.83
N LEU A 627 19.78 13.34 0.29
CA LEU A 627 19.88 14.67 0.88
C LEU A 627 18.83 14.84 1.96
N LYS A 628 19.21 15.54 3.04
CA LYS A 628 18.33 15.81 4.18
C LYS A 628 17.68 17.17 4.02
N PHE A 629 16.39 17.27 4.37
CA PHE A 629 15.75 18.57 4.54
C PHE A 629 16.31 19.25 5.79
N ILE A 630 16.76 20.50 5.65
CA ILE A 630 17.42 21.24 6.73
C ILE A 630 16.72 22.56 7.06
N GLU A 631 15.93 23.11 6.12
CA GLU A 631 15.23 24.37 6.32
C GLU A 631 13.95 24.40 5.46
N CYS A 632 12.88 24.96 6.02
CA CYS A 632 11.63 25.27 5.29
C CYS A 632 11.09 26.61 5.81
N THR A 633 11.03 27.61 4.94
CA THR A 633 10.67 29.01 5.25
C THR A 633 9.66 29.57 4.26
N GLY A 634 8.38 29.27 4.48
CA GLY A 634 7.28 29.76 3.64
C GLY A 634 7.34 29.21 2.21
N ASP A 635 8.00 29.94 1.30
CA ASP A 635 8.13 29.60 -0.11
C ASP A 635 9.50 28.96 -0.46
N THR A 636 10.43 28.86 0.49
CA THR A 636 11.77 28.29 0.27
C THR A 636 11.99 27.02 1.09
N ILE A 637 12.62 26.02 0.47
CA ILE A 637 13.00 24.75 1.11
C ILE A 637 14.45 24.47 0.77
N ILE A 638 15.23 23.95 1.72
CA ILE A 638 16.63 23.65 1.53
C ILE A 638 16.90 22.20 1.89
N MET A 639 17.62 21.52 0.99
CA MET A 639 18.19 20.20 1.24
C MET A 639 19.72 20.28 1.24
N PHE A 640 20.35 19.48 2.09
CA PHE A 640 21.80 19.38 2.21
C PHE A 640 22.25 17.93 2.29
N GLY A 641 23.38 17.64 1.66
CA GLY A 641 24.03 16.34 1.78
C GLY A 641 25.04 16.14 0.67
N GLN A 642 25.29 14.89 0.35
CA GLN A 642 26.09 14.50 -0.79
C GLN A 642 25.22 13.66 -1.70
N THR A 643 25.06 14.09 -2.95
CA THR A 643 24.41 13.24 -3.94
C THR A 643 25.33 12.08 -4.27
N SER A 644 24.74 10.93 -4.57
CA SER A 644 25.44 9.81 -5.18
C SER A 644 26.23 10.24 -6.45
N GLY A 645 27.25 9.46 -6.77
CA GLY A 645 28.03 9.64 -8.00
C GLY A 645 27.13 9.58 -9.24
N ASP A 646 27.59 10.16 -10.36
CA ASP A 646 26.97 9.82 -11.65
C ASP A 646 27.46 8.44 -12.14
N SER A 647 28.43 7.86 -11.44
CA SER A 647 29.06 6.56 -11.67
C SER A 647 29.58 5.97 -10.35
N GLU A 648 29.46 4.66 -10.18
CA GLU A 648 30.05 3.86 -9.08
C GLU A 648 31.57 3.65 -9.26
N TYR A 649 32.08 3.90 -10.45
CA TYR A 649 33.51 3.80 -10.81
C TYR A 649 34.28 5.13 -10.63
N GLU A 650 33.70 6.10 -9.93
CA GLU A 650 34.35 7.36 -9.57
C GLU A 650 34.83 7.36 -8.11
N SER A 651 35.89 8.10 -7.81
CA SER A 651 36.32 8.32 -6.43
C SER A 651 35.24 9.05 -5.63
N ILE A 652 35.14 8.78 -4.33
CA ILE A 652 34.23 9.48 -3.40
C ILE A 652 34.28 11.00 -3.66
N LYS A 653 33.11 11.60 -3.93
CA LYS A 653 33.02 13.04 -4.15
C LYS A 653 33.52 13.77 -2.88
N LYS A 654 34.37 14.77 -3.08
CA LYS A 654 34.94 15.61 -2.01
C LYS A 654 34.20 16.94 -1.84
N THR A 655 32.98 17.00 -2.37
CA THR A 655 32.07 18.13 -2.32
C THR A 655 30.77 17.70 -1.66
N CYS A 656 30.10 18.64 -0.99
CA CYS A 656 28.71 18.49 -0.60
C CYS A 656 27.83 19.43 -1.42
N GLN A 657 26.53 19.15 -1.47
CA GLN A 657 25.56 19.93 -2.22
C GLN A 657 24.53 20.56 -1.29
N ILE A 658 24.17 21.79 -1.63
CA ILE A 658 22.92 22.39 -1.16
C ILE A 658 21.99 22.53 -2.36
N VAL A 659 20.74 22.12 -2.15
CA VAL A 659 19.65 22.30 -3.11
C VAL A 659 18.63 23.23 -2.51
N GLU A 660 18.45 24.40 -3.11
CA GLU A 660 17.44 25.39 -2.72
C GLU A 660 16.25 25.30 -3.66
N PHE A 661 15.08 25.02 -3.10
CA PHE A 661 13.80 25.04 -3.78
C PHE A 661 13.08 26.34 -3.46
N THR A 662 12.63 27.06 -4.49
CA THR A 662 11.81 28.27 -4.36
C THR A 662 10.49 28.08 -5.06
N LYS A 663 9.38 28.36 -4.37
CA LYS A 663 8.03 28.20 -4.91
C LYS A 663 7.81 29.14 -6.09
N ALA A 664 7.48 28.56 -7.24
CA ALA A 664 7.15 29.29 -8.43
C ALA A 664 5.75 29.91 -8.36
N LYS A 665 5.57 31.09 -8.97
CA LYS A 665 4.27 31.76 -9.04
C LYS A 665 3.21 30.97 -9.81
N LYS A 666 3.64 30.12 -10.75
CA LYS A 666 2.78 29.30 -11.62
C LYS A 666 3.49 28.00 -11.95
N ASN A 667 2.73 26.94 -12.12
CA ASN A 667 3.25 25.67 -12.60
C ASN A 667 3.61 25.75 -14.10
N PRO A 668 4.86 25.50 -14.51
CA PRO A 668 5.28 25.54 -15.91
C PRO A 668 4.70 24.39 -16.74
N ASN A 669 4.27 23.30 -16.09
CA ASN A 669 3.69 22.12 -16.72
C ASN A 669 2.15 22.16 -16.80
N ALA A 670 1.53 23.29 -16.45
CA ALA A 670 0.08 23.45 -16.48
C ALA A 670 -0.52 23.12 -17.85
N GLY A 671 -1.51 22.23 -17.87
CA GLY A 671 -2.19 21.75 -19.07
C GLY A 671 -1.67 20.42 -19.62
N LYS A 672 -0.50 19.94 -19.18
CA LYS A 672 -0.02 18.58 -19.45
C LYS A 672 -0.95 17.57 -18.77
N THR A 673 -1.15 16.43 -19.41
CA THR A 673 -1.86 15.27 -18.88
C THR A 673 -0.90 14.46 -18.00
N VAL A 674 -1.33 14.09 -16.80
CA VAL A 674 -0.53 13.25 -15.89
C VAL A 674 -0.57 11.80 -16.38
N LEU A 675 0.61 11.17 -16.39
CA LEU A 675 0.78 9.72 -16.44
C LEU A 675 1.28 9.28 -15.06
N GLU A 676 0.57 8.37 -14.41
CA GLU A 676 0.98 7.86 -13.10
C GLU A 676 2.03 6.75 -13.27
N LEU A 677 3.15 6.89 -12.56
CA LEU A 677 4.20 5.88 -12.50
C LEU A 677 4.33 5.33 -11.09
N TYR A 678 4.22 4.02 -10.94
CA TYR A 678 4.58 3.34 -9.70
C TYR A 678 5.98 2.73 -9.81
N ALA A 679 6.81 2.97 -8.79
CA ALA A 679 8.06 2.26 -8.57
C ALA A 679 8.18 1.97 -7.06
N PRO A 680 8.62 0.77 -6.63
CA PRO A 680 8.93 0.51 -5.23
C PRO A 680 9.94 1.49 -4.63
N TYR A 681 10.90 1.94 -5.45
CA TYR A 681 11.88 2.97 -5.14
C TYR A 681 12.29 3.68 -6.44
N VAL A 682 12.66 4.96 -6.34
CA VAL A 682 13.14 5.76 -7.48
C VAL A 682 14.64 5.96 -7.35
N THR A 683 15.41 5.18 -8.10
CA THR A 683 16.87 5.33 -8.19
C THR A 683 17.27 6.55 -9.01
N ASN A 684 18.56 6.92 -8.99
CA ASN A 684 19.11 8.00 -9.80
C ASN A 684 18.74 7.89 -11.27
N TYR A 685 18.89 6.72 -11.87
CA TYR A 685 18.64 6.53 -13.31
C TYR A 685 17.15 6.52 -13.67
N ILE A 686 16.28 6.01 -12.79
CA ILE A 686 14.82 6.11 -12.99
C ILE A 686 14.39 7.58 -12.91
N GLY A 687 14.87 8.31 -11.88
CA GLY A 687 14.58 9.72 -11.70
C GLY A 687 15.10 10.59 -12.85
N GLU A 688 16.27 10.25 -13.42
CA GLU A 688 16.84 10.93 -14.58
C GLU A 688 15.96 10.77 -15.82
N ALA A 689 15.51 9.55 -16.10
CA ALA A 689 14.59 9.28 -17.20
C ALA A 689 13.26 10.04 -17.03
N ILE A 690 12.70 10.06 -15.81
CA ILE A 690 11.46 10.79 -15.51
C ILE A 690 11.64 12.30 -15.73
N ALA A 691 12.72 12.88 -15.20
CA ALA A 691 13.01 14.31 -15.34
C ALA A 691 13.11 14.72 -16.81
N ARG A 692 13.86 13.95 -17.62
CA ARG A 692 14.03 14.19 -19.07
C ARG A 692 12.73 14.02 -19.84
N TYR A 693 11.94 13.00 -19.53
CA TYR A 693 10.63 12.81 -20.15
C TYR A 693 9.73 14.03 -19.87
N ASN A 694 9.68 14.47 -18.61
CA ASN A 694 8.87 15.60 -18.20
C ASN A 694 9.32 16.93 -18.82
N GLU A 695 10.62 17.12 -19.00
CA GLU A 695 11.19 18.30 -19.64
C GLU A 695 10.89 18.32 -21.15
N THR A 696 11.08 17.19 -21.83
CA THR A 696 11.02 17.12 -23.30
C THR A 696 9.61 16.88 -23.84
N ASN A 697 8.74 16.20 -23.09
CA ASN A 697 7.38 15.93 -23.52
C ASN A 697 6.48 17.16 -23.34
N LYS A 698 5.79 17.56 -24.41
CA LYS A 698 4.96 18.78 -24.44
C LYS A 698 3.56 18.56 -23.88
N ASN A 699 3.06 17.33 -23.90
CA ASN A 699 1.66 17.02 -23.65
C ASN A 699 1.46 16.21 -22.36
N TYR A 700 2.47 15.45 -21.94
CA TYR A 700 2.40 14.53 -20.81
C TYR A 700 3.44 14.86 -19.75
N PHE A 701 3.12 14.50 -18.52
CA PHE A 701 3.98 14.64 -17.35
C PHE A 701 3.82 13.40 -16.47
N ILE A 702 4.91 12.73 -16.16
CA ILE A 702 4.96 11.58 -15.28
C ILE A 702 4.99 12.06 -13.82
N GLU A 703 4.03 11.61 -13.02
CA GLU A 703 4.03 11.75 -11.56
C GLU A 703 4.29 10.38 -10.92
N VAL A 704 5.22 10.31 -9.96
CA VAL A 704 5.45 9.10 -9.19
C VAL A 704 4.40 8.97 -8.10
N VAL A 705 3.77 7.80 -7.98
CA VAL A 705 2.71 7.56 -6.98
C VAL A 705 3.23 6.75 -5.80
N ASP A 706 3.16 7.34 -4.60
CA ASP A 706 3.68 6.72 -3.37
C ASP A 706 2.58 6.00 -2.53
N ARG A 707 1.38 5.81 -3.11
CA ARG A 707 0.23 5.16 -2.42
C ARG A 707 0.35 3.64 -2.24
N TYR A 708 1.42 3.04 -2.75
CA TYR A 708 1.72 1.62 -2.70
C TYR A 708 2.98 1.42 -1.86
N ASN A 709 2.87 0.77 -0.70
CA ASN A 709 4.01 0.59 0.21
C ASN A 709 4.16 -0.88 0.65
N GLN A 710 5.26 -1.52 0.24
CA GLN A 710 5.54 -2.92 0.56
C GLN A 710 5.88 -3.15 2.04
N THR A 711 6.47 -2.16 2.73
CA THR A 711 7.02 -2.33 4.09
C THR A 711 5.93 -2.52 5.15
N SER A 712 4.69 -2.12 4.85
CA SER A 712 3.52 -2.31 5.71
C SER A 712 3.15 -3.78 5.99
N ASN A 713 3.75 -4.74 5.26
CA ASN A 713 3.46 -6.18 5.38
C ASN A 713 4.58 -6.98 6.06
N TYR A 714 5.57 -6.31 6.67
CA TYR A 714 6.77 -6.94 7.21
C TYR A 714 6.78 -6.95 8.75
N SER A 715 7.07 -8.10 9.38
CA SER A 715 7.23 -8.22 10.84
C SER A 715 8.48 -9.03 11.17
N GLU A 716 9.57 -8.33 11.49
CA GLU A 716 10.88 -8.93 11.83
C GLU A 716 10.82 -9.93 12.98
N SER A 717 9.90 -9.74 13.93
CA SER A 717 9.72 -10.63 15.09
C SER A 717 9.37 -12.08 14.74
N GLN A 718 9.01 -12.37 13.48
CA GLN A 718 8.64 -13.71 13.01
C GLN A 718 9.79 -14.44 12.31
N ILE A 719 10.93 -13.79 12.07
CA ILE A 719 12.03 -14.32 11.26
C ILE A 719 13.05 -15.02 12.17
N LYS A 720 13.21 -16.34 12.01
CA LYS A 720 14.18 -17.14 12.80
C LYS A 720 15.30 -17.72 11.95
N ASN A 721 15.01 -17.98 10.68
CA ASN A 721 15.95 -18.56 9.72
C ASN A 721 15.71 -17.98 8.31
N ILE A 722 16.54 -18.39 7.36
CA ILE A 722 16.45 -17.93 5.96
C ILE A 722 15.13 -18.31 5.26
N ASP A 723 14.48 -19.40 5.68
CA ASP A 723 13.20 -19.82 5.09
C ASP A 723 12.06 -18.87 5.48
N ASP A 724 12.03 -18.41 6.74
CA ASP A 724 11.04 -17.45 7.22
C ASP A 724 11.12 -16.14 6.41
N THR A 725 12.34 -15.68 6.10
CA THR A 725 12.57 -14.52 5.23
C THR A 725 11.99 -14.74 3.83
N GLY A 726 12.22 -15.92 3.23
CA GLY A 726 11.63 -16.28 1.95
C GLY A 726 10.10 -16.24 1.96
N ILE A 727 9.47 -16.78 3.01
CA ILE A 727 8.00 -16.76 3.17
C ILE A 727 7.47 -15.34 3.33
N VAL A 728 8.14 -14.50 4.13
CA VAL A 728 7.73 -13.10 4.35
C VAL A 728 7.83 -12.30 3.04
N MET A 729 8.92 -12.46 2.28
CA MET A 729 9.09 -11.81 0.97
C MET A 729 7.97 -12.22 -0.01
N LEU A 730 7.70 -13.53 -0.14
CA LEU A 730 6.64 -14.05 -1.02
C LEU A 730 5.25 -13.50 -0.64
N ASN A 731 4.96 -13.35 0.66
CA ASN A 731 3.70 -12.75 1.13
C ASN A 731 3.60 -11.26 0.79
N SER A 732 4.69 -10.51 0.95
CA SER A 732 4.74 -9.09 0.57
C SER A 732 4.47 -8.91 -0.92
N GLU A 733 5.18 -9.66 -1.77
CA GLU A 733 4.99 -9.65 -3.23
C GLU A 733 3.57 -10.03 -3.64
N LEU A 734 3.01 -11.07 -3.00
CA LEU A 734 1.63 -11.52 -3.24
C LEU A 734 0.63 -10.40 -2.93
N ASN A 735 0.76 -9.75 -1.78
CA ASN A 735 -0.15 -8.68 -1.36
C ASN A 735 -0.06 -7.47 -2.29
N MET A 736 1.16 -7.05 -2.63
CA MET A 736 1.40 -5.93 -3.51
C MET A 736 0.91 -6.19 -4.93
N SER A 737 1.21 -7.36 -5.45
CA SER A 737 0.76 -7.75 -6.77
C SER A 737 -0.77 -7.82 -6.83
N ASN A 738 -1.45 -8.31 -5.78
CA ASN A 738 -2.92 -8.33 -5.71
C ASN A 738 -3.52 -6.92 -5.67
N ALA A 739 -2.88 -5.99 -4.95
CA ALA A 739 -3.30 -4.60 -4.89
C ALA A 739 -3.23 -3.94 -6.27
N LEU A 740 -2.08 -4.08 -6.95
CA LEU A 740 -1.88 -3.56 -8.30
C LEU A 740 -2.83 -4.18 -9.31
N ALA A 741 -2.94 -5.51 -9.35
CA ALA A 741 -3.85 -6.24 -10.23
C ALA A 741 -5.30 -5.72 -10.13
N LYS A 742 -5.78 -5.57 -8.89
CA LYS A 742 -7.13 -5.06 -8.60
C LYS A 742 -7.32 -3.62 -9.07
N ASP A 743 -6.34 -2.76 -8.81
CA ASP A 743 -6.44 -1.34 -9.18
C ASP A 743 -6.36 -1.16 -10.70
N ILE A 744 -5.46 -1.87 -11.38
CA ILE A 744 -5.33 -1.92 -12.84
C ILE A 744 -6.68 -2.32 -13.47
N ILE A 745 -7.24 -3.49 -13.12
CA ILE A 745 -8.54 -3.94 -13.67
C ILE A 745 -9.66 -2.92 -13.39
N SER A 746 -9.54 -2.15 -12.31
CA SER A 746 -10.54 -1.16 -11.95
C SER A 746 -10.38 0.20 -12.64
N GLY A 747 -9.34 0.38 -13.45
CA GLY A 747 -8.97 1.66 -14.09
C GLY A 747 -8.47 2.70 -13.08
N LYS A 748 -7.87 2.25 -11.97
CA LYS A 748 -7.28 3.08 -10.90
C LYS A 748 -5.79 2.77 -10.67
N GLY A 749 -5.26 1.80 -11.41
CA GLY A 749 -3.85 1.45 -11.36
C GLY A 749 -3.00 2.55 -12.02
N PRO A 750 -1.69 2.58 -11.74
CA PRO A 750 -0.75 3.44 -12.44
C PRO A 750 -0.67 3.09 -13.94
N ASP A 751 -0.26 4.05 -14.77
CA ASP A 751 -0.06 3.86 -16.21
C ASP A 751 1.22 3.09 -16.51
N ILE A 752 2.28 3.40 -15.76
CA ILE A 752 3.62 2.82 -15.89
C ILE A 752 3.99 2.14 -14.57
N LEU A 753 4.54 0.93 -14.65
CA LEU A 753 5.08 0.21 -13.51
C LEU A 753 6.57 -0.02 -13.73
N ILE A 754 7.37 0.34 -12.74
CA ILE A 754 8.82 0.12 -12.72
C ILE A 754 9.17 -0.84 -11.60
N ASN A 755 10.10 -1.77 -11.85
CA ASN A 755 10.59 -2.74 -10.85
C ASN A 755 9.48 -3.61 -10.26
N THR A 756 8.66 -4.18 -11.16
CA THR A 756 7.54 -5.05 -10.79
C THR A 756 7.65 -6.46 -11.38
N SER A 757 8.81 -6.85 -11.91
CA SER A 757 9.06 -8.17 -12.52
C SER A 757 8.85 -9.36 -11.56
N ASN A 758 9.04 -9.16 -10.26
CA ASN A 758 8.80 -10.19 -9.23
C ASN A 758 7.31 -10.43 -8.98
N TYR A 759 6.43 -9.60 -9.51
CA TYR A 759 4.98 -9.77 -9.42
C TYR A 759 4.48 -10.64 -10.55
N GLY A 760 4.97 -11.88 -10.65
CA GLY A 760 4.80 -12.74 -11.83
C GLY A 760 3.35 -12.93 -12.28
N GLN A 761 2.36 -12.79 -11.39
CA GLN A 761 0.94 -12.84 -11.76
C GLN A 761 0.45 -11.67 -12.65
N LEU A 762 1.15 -10.54 -12.70
CA LEU A 762 0.79 -9.43 -13.57
C LEU A 762 1.14 -9.70 -15.04
N ASN A 763 1.97 -10.70 -15.32
CA ASN A 763 2.52 -10.98 -16.66
C ASN A 763 1.53 -11.72 -17.56
N ASN A 764 0.36 -11.11 -17.76
CA ASN A 764 -0.68 -11.59 -18.66
C ASN A 764 -1.42 -10.40 -19.30
N PRO A 765 -2.21 -10.63 -20.37
CA PRO A 765 -2.80 -9.55 -21.16
C PRO A 765 -3.99 -8.86 -20.48
N ASP A 766 -4.47 -9.37 -19.34
CA ASP A 766 -5.54 -8.76 -18.55
C ASP A 766 -5.02 -7.59 -17.70
N TYR A 767 -3.73 -7.61 -17.33
CA TYR A 767 -3.11 -6.54 -16.51
C TYR A 767 -2.14 -5.67 -17.28
N LEU A 768 -1.31 -6.24 -18.16
CA LEU A 768 -0.18 -5.52 -18.78
C LEU A 768 -0.25 -5.56 -20.31
N MET A 769 0.31 -4.53 -20.94
CA MET A 769 0.44 -4.46 -22.40
C MET A 769 1.60 -5.32 -22.93
N ASP A 770 1.48 -5.73 -24.20
CA ASP A 770 2.58 -6.36 -24.95
C ASP A 770 3.63 -5.31 -25.34
N LEU A 771 4.83 -5.44 -24.78
CA LEU A 771 5.97 -4.57 -25.04
C LEU A 771 6.91 -5.10 -26.14
N THR A 772 6.65 -6.28 -26.70
CA THR A 772 7.42 -6.85 -27.82
C THR A 772 7.63 -5.85 -28.97
N PRO A 773 6.63 -5.02 -29.38
CA PRO A 773 6.81 -4.04 -30.44
C PRO A 773 7.91 -3.00 -30.21
N TYR A 774 8.31 -2.73 -28.95
CA TYR A 774 9.32 -1.73 -28.62
C TYR A 774 10.75 -2.24 -28.78
N VAL A 775 10.94 -3.56 -28.84
CA VAL A 775 12.28 -4.19 -28.87
C VAL A 775 12.54 -5.09 -30.08
N LYS A 776 11.50 -5.41 -30.86
CA LYS A 776 11.60 -6.30 -32.04
C LYS A 776 12.59 -5.83 -33.12
N ASP A 777 12.83 -4.52 -33.21
CA ASP A 777 13.67 -3.91 -34.25
C ASP A 777 15.05 -3.50 -33.70
N LEU A 778 15.38 -3.89 -32.46
CA LEU A 778 16.71 -3.62 -31.89
C LEU A 778 17.77 -4.46 -32.60
N ASP A 779 18.90 -3.82 -32.87
CA ASP A 779 20.06 -4.44 -33.53
C ASP A 779 20.68 -5.52 -32.62
N PRO A 780 20.69 -6.81 -33.03
CA PRO A 780 21.29 -7.89 -32.24
C PRO A 780 22.78 -7.72 -31.97
N ASP A 781 23.49 -6.93 -32.79
CA ASP A 781 24.89 -6.62 -32.56
C ASP A 781 25.08 -5.56 -31.46
N LYS A 782 24.05 -4.76 -31.19
CA LYS A 782 24.08 -3.69 -30.18
C LYS A 782 23.39 -4.05 -28.87
N TYR A 783 22.53 -5.06 -28.85
CA TYR A 783 21.74 -5.42 -27.68
C TYR A 783 21.82 -6.91 -27.33
N TYR A 784 21.79 -7.24 -26.03
CA TYR A 784 21.71 -8.62 -25.57
C TYR A 784 20.32 -9.22 -25.82
N THR A 785 20.12 -9.81 -26.99
CA THR A 785 18.83 -10.37 -27.40
C THR A 785 18.41 -11.60 -26.59
N ASN A 786 19.35 -12.35 -26.01
CA ASN A 786 19.01 -13.47 -25.12
C ASN A 786 18.30 -13.01 -23.84
N ILE A 787 18.63 -11.82 -23.33
CA ILE A 787 17.95 -11.20 -22.19
C ILE A 787 16.54 -10.73 -22.59
N ILE A 788 16.38 -10.19 -23.80
CA ILE A 788 15.06 -9.80 -24.30
C ILE A 788 14.17 -11.04 -24.52
N GLU A 789 14.69 -12.07 -25.19
CA GLU A 789 13.96 -13.30 -25.48
C GLU A 789 13.64 -14.10 -24.22
N GLY A 790 14.58 -14.20 -23.28
CA GLY A 790 14.38 -14.88 -21.99
C GLY A 790 13.37 -14.19 -21.07
N SER A 791 12.94 -12.96 -21.40
CA SER A 791 11.91 -12.21 -20.67
C SER A 791 10.49 -12.51 -21.15
N LYS A 792 10.33 -13.22 -22.27
CA LYS A 792 9.02 -13.55 -22.83
C LYS A 792 8.28 -14.56 -21.95
N ARG A 793 6.99 -14.29 -21.73
CA ARG A 793 6.00 -15.21 -21.15
C ARG A 793 4.96 -15.50 -22.22
N ASP A 794 4.83 -16.78 -22.59
CA ASP A 794 4.01 -17.23 -23.72
C ASP A 794 4.23 -16.43 -25.03
N GLY A 795 5.50 -16.07 -25.29
CA GLY A 795 5.93 -15.34 -26.48
C GLY A 795 5.78 -13.81 -26.41
N VAL A 796 5.28 -13.27 -25.28
CA VAL A 796 5.01 -11.83 -25.08
C VAL A 796 5.90 -11.25 -23.99
N ILE A 797 6.36 -10.01 -24.16
CA ILE A 797 7.08 -9.26 -23.12
C ILE A 797 6.08 -8.36 -22.38
N TYR A 798 5.72 -8.73 -21.15
CA TYR A 798 4.90 -7.88 -20.27
C TYR A 798 5.75 -6.97 -19.37
N GLN A 799 6.92 -7.47 -18.98
CA GLN A 799 7.93 -6.77 -18.17
C GLN A 799 9.21 -6.75 -18.99
N LEU A 800 9.65 -5.57 -19.40
CA LEU A 800 10.88 -5.40 -20.16
C LEU A 800 12.04 -5.06 -19.20
N PRO A 801 13.09 -5.90 -19.09
CA PRO A 801 14.28 -5.53 -18.33
C PRO A 801 15.11 -4.50 -19.10
N VAL A 802 15.17 -3.28 -18.59
CA VAL A 802 16.04 -2.21 -19.08
C VAL A 802 17.43 -2.32 -18.46
N GLY A 803 17.47 -2.73 -17.19
CA GLY A 803 18.64 -3.19 -16.44
C GLY A 803 18.33 -4.52 -15.75
N PHE A 804 19.36 -5.32 -15.53
CA PHE A 804 19.23 -6.65 -14.93
C PHE A 804 20.43 -7.00 -14.04
N VAL A 805 20.21 -7.98 -13.17
CA VAL A 805 21.22 -8.58 -12.29
C VAL A 805 21.17 -10.10 -12.47
N ILE A 806 22.29 -10.78 -12.27
CA ILE A 806 22.44 -12.21 -12.57
C ILE A 806 22.33 -13.04 -11.29
N GLU A 807 21.56 -14.12 -11.35
CA GLU A 807 21.45 -15.13 -10.30
C GLU A 807 22.15 -16.41 -10.77
N GLY A 808 23.08 -16.92 -9.95
CA GLY A 808 23.80 -18.13 -10.29
C GLY A 808 24.71 -18.63 -9.18
N ILE A 809 25.52 -19.64 -9.53
CA ILE A 809 26.58 -20.17 -8.69
C ILE A 809 27.91 -19.68 -9.27
N LYS A 810 28.60 -18.83 -8.51
CA LYS A 810 29.96 -18.39 -8.81
C LYS A 810 30.93 -19.48 -8.40
N THR A 811 31.75 -19.97 -9.32
CA THR A 811 32.74 -21.03 -9.05
C THR A 811 33.87 -21.02 -10.07
N ASP A 812 34.90 -21.85 -9.88
CA ASP A 812 35.99 -22.00 -10.86
C ASP A 812 35.50 -22.73 -12.12
N GLU A 813 35.86 -22.25 -13.31
CA GLU A 813 35.43 -22.81 -14.61
C GLU A 813 35.64 -24.32 -14.71
N LYS A 814 36.70 -24.86 -14.10
CA LYS A 814 36.99 -26.31 -14.10
C LYS A 814 35.90 -27.16 -13.43
N TYR A 815 35.05 -26.56 -12.59
CA TYR A 815 33.96 -27.23 -11.89
C TYR A 815 32.64 -27.18 -12.68
N ALA A 816 32.60 -26.50 -13.83
CA ALA A 816 31.39 -26.42 -14.63
C ALA A 816 30.90 -27.82 -15.07
N GLY A 817 29.58 -27.98 -15.11
CA GLY A 817 28.94 -29.18 -15.66
C GLY A 817 29.24 -29.36 -17.15
N LYS A 818 28.77 -30.45 -17.75
CA LYS A 818 29.04 -30.79 -19.16
C LYS A 818 28.63 -29.70 -20.15
N THR A 819 27.61 -28.90 -19.82
CA THR A 819 27.13 -27.80 -20.66
C THR A 819 28.05 -26.58 -20.62
N GLY A 820 28.93 -26.48 -19.62
CA GLY A 820 29.81 -25.33 -19.38
C GLY A 820 29.09 -24.08 -18.87
N VAL A 821 27.76 -24.12 -18.70
CA VAL A 821 26.95 -22.94 -18.35
C VAL A 821 26.08 -23.12 -17.11
N GLY A 822 25.84 -24.35 -16.67
CA GLY A 822 24.98 -24.65 -15.52
C GLY A 822 25.17 -26.08 -15.03
N PHE A 823 24.45 -26.42 -13.97
CA PHE A 823 24.51 -27.75 -13.36
C PHE A 823 23.22 -28.53 -13.59
N THR A 824 23.35 -29.78 -14.05
CA THR A 824 22.29 -30.76 -13.82
C THR A 824 22.18 -31.09 -12.32
N LEU A 825 21.05 -31.63 -11.86
CA LEU A 825 20.86 -32.03 -10.46
C LEU A 825 21.98 -32.96 -9.96
N ASP A 826 22.40 -33.93 -10.79
CA ASP A 826 23.47 -34.88 -10.45
C ASP A 826 24.86 -34.25 -10.45
N GLU A 827 25.12 -33.31 -11.37
CA GLU A 827 26.38 -32.57 -11.41
C GLU A 827 26.52 -31.67 -10.19
N TYR A 828 25.46 -30.95 -9.79
CA TYR A 828 25.50 -30.15 -8.58
C TYR A 828 25.62 -31.00 -7.32
N LYS A 829 24.94 -32.15 -7.25
CA LYS A 829 25.14 -33.12 -6.16
C LYS A 829 26.61 -33.54 -6.06
N SER A 830 27.24 -33.81 -7.20
CA SER A 830 28.65 -34.20 -7.25
C SER A 830 29.59 -33.08 -6.82
N LEU A 831 29.26 -31.82 -7.14
CA LEU A 831 29.96 -30.64 -6.64
C LEU A 831 29.87 -30.55 -5.11
N VAL A 832 28.65 -30.68 -4.57
CA VAL A 832 28.40 -30.62 -3.12
C VAL A 832 29.13 -31.73 -2.39
N ASP A 833 28.92 -33.00 -2.76
CA ASP A 833 29.52 -34.15 -2.06
C ASP A 833 31.05 -34.21 -2.19
N GLY A 834 31.59 -33.70 -3.30
CA GLY A 834 33.01 -33.78 -3.63
C GLY A 834 33.78 -32.53 -3.23
N VAL A 835 33.57 -31.44 -3.97
CA VAL A 835 34.38 -30.21 -3.86
C VAL A 835 34.00 -29.42 -2.61
N LEU A 836 32.71 -29.39 -2.26
CA LEU A 836 32.20 -28.62 -1.12
C LEU A 836 32.11 -29.45 0.16
N ASN A 837 32.70 -30.65 0.19
CA ASN A 837 32.76 -31.54 1.37
C ASN A 837 31.38 -31.83 2.00
N GLY A 838 30.33 -31.91 1.20
CA GLY A 838 28.95 -32.15 1.63
C GLY A 838 28.19 -30.91 2.09
N GLU A 839 28.81 -29.73 2.05
CA GLU A 839 28.17 -28.46 2.41
C GLU A 839 27.44 -27.84 1.21
N ASN A 840 26.16 -27.53 1.39
CA ASN A 840 25.35 -26.87 0.36
C ASN A 840 25.40 -25.34 0.56
N ILE A 841 25.84 -24.64 -0.48
CA ILE A 841 25.92 -23.16 -0.52
C ILE A 841 24.57 -22.48 -0.73
N MET A 842 23.52 -23.23 -1.09
CA MET A 842 22.14 -22.76 -1.08
C MET A 842 21.48 -23.14 0.25
N TYR A 843 21.61 -22.25 1.25
CA TYR A 843 21.26 -22.50 2.66
C TYR A 843 19.75 -22.64 2.99
N TYR A 844 18.89 -22.79 1.97
CA TYR A 844 17.44 -22.92 2.12
C TYR A 844 17.03 -24.35 2.51
N GLY A 845 15.92 -24.46 3.26
CA GLY A 845 15.28 -25.74 3.55
C GLY A 845 14.54 -26.31 2.34
N GLN A 846 14.11 -27.58 2.47
CA GLN A 846 13.47 -28.35 1.40
C GLN A 846 12.32 -27.61 0.69
N ALA A 847 11.40 -26.99 1.44
CA ALA A 847 10.22 -26.34 0.86
C ALA A 847 10.58 -25.12 0.00
N ILE A 848 11.45 -24.25 0.51
CA ILE A 848 11.84 -23.00 -0.15
C ILE A 848 12.76 -23.29 -1.33
N LEU A 849 13.75 -24.18 -1.16
CA LEU A 849 14.63 -24.55 -2.26
C LEU A 849 13.85 -25.23 -3.39
N PHE A 850 12.90 -26.12 -3.08
CA PHE A 850 12.06 -26.73 -4.11
C PHE A 850 11.27 -25.69 -4.90
N ALA A 851 10.60 -24.75 -4.22
CA ALA A 851 9.85 -23.68 -4.89
C ALA A 851 10.76 -22.81 -5.77
N LYS A 852 11.99 -22.53 -5.32
CA LYS A 852 12.99 -21.77 -6.06
C LYS A 852 13.45 -22.49 -7.34
N LEU A 853 13.82 -23.77 -7.22
CA LEU A 853 14.23 -24.58 -8.37
C LEU A 853 13.05 -24.86 -9.32
N PHE A 854 11.83 -25.00 -8.79
CA PHE A 854 10.61 -25.10 -9.61
C PHE A 854 10.43 -23.85 -10.48
N ASN A 855 10.51 -22.65 -9.90
CA ASN A 855 10.40 -21.40 -10.66
C ASN A 855 11.52 -21.24 -11.70
N ALA A 856 12.69 -21.85 -11.47
CA ALA A 856 13.78 -21.85 -12.44
C ALA A 856 13.50 -22.71 -13.68
N MET A 857 12.51 -23.61 -13.59
CA MET A 857 12.12 -24.57 -14.62
C MET A 857 10.62 -24.55 -14.92
N ASP A 858 9.95 -23.44 -14.64
CA ASP A 858 8.50 -23.31 -14.77
C ASP A 858 7.98 -23.56 -16.19
N ASP A 859 8.80 -23.33 -17.23
CA ASP A 859 8.53 -23.72 -18.63
C ASP A 859 8.25 -25.21 -18.82
N LYS A 860 8.85 -26.07 -17.98
CA LYS A 860 8.65 -27.53 -18.08
C LYS A 860 7.34 -27.97 -17.45
N PHE A 861 6.81 -27.18 -16.51
CA PHE A 861 5.67 -27.55 -15.69
C PHE A 861 4.39 -26.78 -16.06
N ILE A 862 4.55 -25.62 -16.69
CA ILE A 862 3.45 -24.72 -17.05
C ILE A 862 3.66 -24.24 -18.49
N VAL A 863 2.75 -24.64 -19.38
CA VAL A 863 2.80 -24.28 -20.80
C VAL A 863 1.43 -23.80 -21.26
N ASN A 864 1.34 -22.58 -21.79
CA ASN A 864 0.09 -21.97 -22.27
C ASN A 864 -1.04 -22.03 -21.21
N GLY A 865 -0.73 -21.65 -19.97
CA GLY A 865 -1.67 -21.66 -18.84
C GLY A 865 -2.09 -23.05 -18.34
N LYS A 866 -1.46 -24.13 -18.81
CA LYS A 866 -1.74 -25.50 -18.36
C LYS A 866 -0.61 -26.05 -17.51
N VAL A 867 -0.98 -26.59 -16.35
CA VAL A 867 -0.05 -27.21 -15.40
C VAL A 867 0.04 -28.72 -15.63
N ASP A 868 1.26 -29.22 -15.77
CA ASP A 868 1.56 -30.65 -15.77
C ASP A 868 2.74 -30.94 -14.84
N LEU A 869 2.43 -31.53 -13.68
CA LEU A 869 3.42 -31.95 -12.68
C LEU A 869 3.70 -33.45 -12.74
N THR A 870 3.13 -34.18 -13.72
CA THR A 870 3.25 -35.64 -13.83
C THR A 870 4.49 -36.09 -14.61
N GLY A 871 5.20 -35.13 -15.22
CA GLY A 871 6.41 -35.39 -15.99
C GLY A 871 7.60 -35.86 -15.13
N PRO A 872 8.54 -36.63 -15.73
CA PRO A 872 9.71 -37.14 -15.02
C PRO A 872 10.61 -36.04 -14.45
N GLU A 873 10.61 -34.84 -15.03
CA GLU A 873 11.40 -33.70 -14.57
C GLU A 873 10.95 -33.17 -13.21
N PHE A 874 9.64 -33.17 -12.93
CA PHE A 874 9.09 -32.76 -11.64
C PHE A 874 9.48 -33.76 -10.55
N ALA A 875 9.38 -35.06 -10.86
CA ALA A 875 9.78 -36.13 -9.96
C ALA A 875 11.28 -36.09 -9.66
N ALA A 876 12.13 -35.91 -10.68
CA ALA A 876 13.58 -35.80 -10.50
C ALA A 876 13.96 -34.63 -9.58
N LEU A 877 13.30 -33.48 -9.73
CA LEU A 877 13.51 -32.33 -8.85
C LEU A 877 13.06 -32.61 -7.40
N ALA A 878 11.87 -33.19 -7.23
CA ALA A 878 11.32 -33.50 -5.91
C ALA A 878 12.21 -34.53 -5.17
N ASP A 879 12.69 -35.54 -5.89
CA ASP A 879 13.59 -36.57 -5.36
C ASP A 879 14.96 -36.01 -5.00
N TYR A 880 15.51 -35.12 -5.84
CA TYR A 880 16.75 -34.44 -5.53
C TYR A 880 16.63 -33.66 -4.21
N VAL A 881 15.60 -32.82 -4.06
CA VAL A 881 15.42 -32.01 -2.85
C VAL A 881 15.20 -32.90 -1.62
N LYS A 882 14.32 -33.89 -1.72
CA LYS A 882 14.02 -34.82 -0.62
C LYS A 882 15.27 -35.51 -0.06
N ASN A 883 16.17 -35.92 -0.94
CA ASN A 883 17.30 -36.77 -0.58
C ASN A 883 18.58 -35.99 -0.22
N ASN A 884 18.70 -34.72 -0.61
CA ASN A 884 19.95 -33.96 -0.51
C ASN A 884 19.85 -32.63 0.26
N VAL A 885 18.65 -32.20 0.65
CA VAL A 885 18.42 -30.88 1.27
C VAL A 885 17.87 -31.07 2.69
N PRO A 886 18.36 -30.31 3.70
CA PRO A 886 17.81 -30.37 5.05
C PRO A 886 16.37 -29.85 5.09
N LYS A 887 15.59 -30.35 6.05
CA LYS A 887 14.17 -29.99 6.21
C LYS A 887 13.97 -28.48 6.35
N ASP A 888 14.72 -27.86 7.25
CA ASP A 888 14.62 -26.45 7.61
C ASP A 888 15.92 -25.73 7.16
N GLY A 889 15.80 -24.49 6.71
CA GLY A 889 16.93 -23.64 6.35
C GLY A 889 17.78 -23.21 7.54
N VAL A 890 18.99 -22.71 7.25
CA VAL A 890 19.98 -22.36 8.27
C VAL A 890 19.47 -21.19 9.17
N PRO A 891 19.51 -21.33 10.51
CA PRO A 891 19.18 -20.25 11.45
C PRO A 891 20.15 -19.06 11.36
N TYR A 892 19.66 -17.84 11.56
CA TYR A 892 20.52 -16.63 11.49
C TYR A 892 21.70 -16.66 12.48
N GLY A 893 21.50 -17.24 13.67
CA GLY A 893 22.57 -17.39 14.67
C GLY A 893 23.64 -18.44 14.34
N GLU A 894 23.40 -19.27 13.31
CA GLU A 894 24.33 -20.30 12.84
C GLU A 894 25.12 -19.86 11.59
N PHE A 895 24.79 -18.70 11.01
CA PHE A 895 25.69 -17.97 10.10
C PHE A 895 26.85 -17.35 10.91
N SER A 896 27.59 -18.13 11.69
CA SER A 896 28.68 -17.59 12.49
C SER A 896 29.86 -17.19 11.58
N SER A 897 30.00 -15.89 11.34
CA SER A 897 31.22 -15.07 11.14
C SER A 897 32.51 -15.67 10.54
N GLY A 898 32.45 -16.74 9.74
CA GLY A 898 33.61 -17.35 9.10
C GLY A 898 33.21 -17.90 7.73
N LEU A 899 33.99 -17.54 6.70
CA LEU A 899 33.97 -18.19 5.40
C LEU A 899 33.98 -19.71 5.63
N THR A 900 32.88 -20.40 5.33
CA THR A 900 32.89 -21.86 5.33
C THR A 900 33.88 -22.33 4.26
N GLU A 901 34.45 -23.53 4.42
CA GLU A 901 35.44 -24.03 3.46
C GLU A 901 34.87 -24.08 2.03
N ALA A 902 33.56 -24.36 1.91
CA ALA A 902 32.83 -24.35 0.65
C ALA A 902 32.89 -23.01 -0.09
N LEU A 903 32.86 -21.87 0.62
CA LEU A 903 32.92 -20.52 0.03
C LEU A 903 34.27 -20.20 -0.63
N ASN A 904 35.31 -21.01 -0.39
CA ASN A 904 36.56 -20.92 -1.15
C ASN A 904 36.44 -21.49 -2.56
N TYR A 905 35.42 -22.31 -2.83
CA TYR A 905 35.27 -23.03 -4.10
C TYR A 905 34.04 -22.60 -4.88
N ALA A 906 32.94 -22.29 -4.20
CA ALA A 906 31.71 -21.87 -4.85
C ALA A 906 30.85 -21.01 -3.92
N GLU A 907 30.02 -20.16 -4.52
CA GLU A 907 29.05 -19.34 -3.83
C GLU A 907 27.76 -19.24 -4.64
N TYR A 908 26.63 -19.27 -3.95
CA TYR A 908 25.36 -18.95 -4.56
C TYR A 908 25.11 -17.45 -4.39
N ASP A 909 25.02 -16.75 -5.52
CA ASP A 909 24.71 -15.33 -5.56
C ASP A 909 23.31 -15.13 -6.13
N SER A 910 22.47 -14.42 -5.38
CA SER A 910 21.11 -14.13 -5.80
C SER A 910 21.00 -12.95 -6.75
N GLU A 911 21.95 -11.99 -6.72
CA GLU A 911 21.81 -10.67 -7.34
C GLU A 911 23.16 -10.03 -7.71
N ILE A 912 23.93 -10.65 -8.61
CA ILE A 912 25.17 -10.05 -9.15
C ILE A 912 24.79 -8.80 -9.96
N GLN A 913 25.10 -7.60 -9.45
CA GLN A 913 24.53 -6.36 -9.99
C GLN A 913 25.20 -5.86 -11.26
N GLY A 914 26.53 -5.83 -11.26
CA GLY A 914 27.31 -5.22 -12.34
C GLY A 914 28.79 -5.61 -12.28
N TYR A 915 29.63 -4.84 -12.97
CA TYR A 915 31.07 -5.12 -13.05
C TYR A 915 31.78 -4.92 -11.71
N ARG A 916 31.43 -3.91 -10.92
CA ARG A 916 32.04 -3.66 -9.62
C ARG A 916 31.71 -4.79 -8.66
N ASP A 917 30.43 -5.13 -8.49
CA ASP A 917 30.01 -6.24 -7.63
C ASP A 917 30.69 -7.57 -8.03
N TYR A 918 30.77 -7.85 -9.34
CA TYR A 918 31.49 -9.02 -9.85
C TYR A 918 32.99 -9.04 -9.47
N PHE A 919 33.64 -7.87 -9.48
CA PHE A 919 35.06 -7.69 -9.19
C PHE A 919 35.39 -7.54 -7.70
N ASP A 920 34.53 -6.92 -6.88
CA ASP A 920 34.74 -6.67 -5.44
C ASP A 920 34.93 -8.00 -4.68
N ASP A 921 34.10 -9.00 -4.99
CA ASP A 921 34.18 -10.34 -4.41
C ASP A 921 35.47 -11.11 -4.83
N TYR A 922 36.10 -10.71 -5.93
CA TYR A 922 37.40 -11.25 -6.35
C TYR A 922 38.53 -10.86 -5.41
N ALA A 923 38.34 -9.77 -4.69
CA ALA A 923 39.38 -9.03 -4.05
C ALA A 923 39.34 -9.25 -2.51
N ASP A 924 38.18 -9.52 -1.92
CA ASP A 924 38.04 -9.79 -0.47
C ASP A 924 38.39 -11.24 -0.07
N ARG A 925 38.39 -12.19 -1.01
CA ARG A 925 38.58 -13.63 -0.71
C ARG A 925 39.98 -14.19 -0.96
N ASN A 926 41.02 -13.36 -1.02
CA ASN A 926 42.40 -13.84 -1.24
C ASN A 926 42.54 -14.72 -2.51
N GLY A 927 41.71 -14.48 -3.54
CA GLY A 927 41.74 -15.24 -4.79
C GLY A 927 41.43 -16.75 -4.67
N SER A 928 40.62 -17.17 -3.68
CA SER A 928 40.25 -18.59 -3.50
C SER A 928 39.63 -19.21 -4.77
N ILE A 929 38.78 -18.46 -5.49
CA ILE A 929 38.29 -18.83 -6.83
C ILE A 929 39.21 -18.21 -7.87
N LYS A 930 40.02 -19.03 -8.56
CA LYS A 930 41.10 -18.55 -9.44
C LYS A 930 40.63 -18.13 -10.82
N ASN A 931 39.60 -18.79 -11.35
CA ASN A 931 39.00 -18.50 -12.66
C ASN A 931 37.47 -18.48 -12.54
N PRO A 932 36.87 -17.38 -12.04
CA PRO A 932 35.47 -17.32 -11.70
C PRO A 932 34.65 -17.34 -12.98
N THR A 933 33.60 -18.14 -12.94
CA THR A 933 32.48 -18.10 -13.86
C THR A 933 31.20 -18.16 -13.04
N VAL A 934 30.09 -17.73 -13.62
CA VAL A 934 28.77 -17.81 -12.98
C VAL A 934 27.94 -18.80 -13.79
N LEU A 935 27.54 -19.86 -13.11
CA LEU A 935 26.81 -20.98 -13.67
C LEU A 935 25.36 -20.96 -13.20
N GLY A 936 24.46 -21.53 -13.99
CA GLY A 936 23.06 -21.68 -13.60
C GLY A 936 22.89 -22.53 -12.35
N ILE A 937 21.89 -22.18 -11.54
CA ILE A 937 21.46 -22.99 -10.40
C ILE A 937 20.99 -24.39 -10.87
N PRO A 938 20.96 -25.39 -9.97
CA PRO A 938 20.72 -26.78 -10.36
C PRO A 938 19.37 -26.96 -11.05
N SER A 939 19.38 -27.62 -12.20
CA SER A 939 18.19 -27.87 -13.01
C SER A 939 18.24 -29.28 -13.61
N VAL A 940 17.14 -29.78 -14.17
CA VAL A 940 17.15 -31.10 -14.82
C VAL A 940 17.94 -31.09 -16.14
N ASP A 941 18.10 -29.93 -16.77
CA ASP A 941 18.73 -29.76 -18.09
C ASP A 941 20.05 -28.98 -18.08
N GLY A 942 20.54 -28.57 -16.90
CA GLY A 942 21.82 -27.85 -16.77
C GLY A 942 21.83 -26.48 -17.44
N ARG A 943 20.67 -25.79 -17.45
CA ARG A 943 20.50 -24.46 -18.05
C ARG A 943 21.38 -23.41 -17.38
N GLY A 944 21.73 -22.37 -18.16
CA GLY A 944 22.57 -21.28 -17.68
C GLY A 944 21.91 -20.38 -16.64
N PRO A 945 22.64 -19.36 -16.14
CA PRO A 945 22.18 -18.43 -15.10
C PRO A 945 20.81 -17.83 -15.40
N ARG A 946 20.09 -17.47 -14.33
CA ARG A 946 18.90 -16.63 -14.46
C ARG A 946 19.30 -15.17 -14.26
N TYR A 947 18.38 -14.27 -14.56
CA TYR A 947 18.55 -12.87 -14.21
C TYR A 947 17.23 -12.31 -13.68
N SER A 948 17.28 -11.40 -12.73
CA SER A 948 16.13 -10.56 -12.37
C SER A 948 16.36 -9.16 -12.91
N SER A 949 15.30 -8.35 -12.93
CA SER A 949 15.41 -6.97 -13.39
C SER A 949 15.57 -6.04 -12.19
N ASN A 950 16.63 -5.24 -12.16
CA ASN A 950 16.79 -4.14 -11.22
C ASN A 950 16.27 -2.80 -11.79
N CYS A 951 15.96 -2.77 -13.09
CA CYS A 951 15.21 -1.73 -13.77
C CYS A 951 14.27 -2.39 -14.79
N SER A 952 13.06 -2.78 -14.40
CA SER A 952 12.03 -3.28 -15.33
C SER A 952 11.03 -2.19 -15.64
N VAL A 953 10.44 -2.24 -16.83
CA VAL A 953 9.30 -1.41 -17.20
C VAL A 953 8.15 -2.25 -17.72
N ALA A 954 6.95 -1.94 -17.25
CA ALA A 954 5.68 -2.45 -17.72
C ALA A 954 4.69 -1.30 -17.94
N ILE A 955 3.76 -1.49 -18.86
CA ILE A 955 2.67 -0.55 -19.12
C ILE A 955 1.36 -1.24 -18.77
N SER A 956 0.55 -0.56 -17.95
CA SER A 956 -0.78 -1.03 -17.56
C SER A 956 -1.70 -1.17 -18.76
N LYS A 957 -2.52 -2.22 -18.78
CA LYS A 957 -3.53 -2.45 -19.82
C LYS A 957 -4.55 -1.32 -19.91
N GLU A 958 -4.84 -0.69 -18.78
CA GLU A 958 -5.81 0.40 -18.64
C GLU A 958 -5.13 1.78 -18.63
N THR A 959 -3.91 1.90 -19.20
CA THR A 959 -3.18 3.17 -19.31
C THR A 959 -4.00 4.24 -20.03
N VAL A 960 -3.82 5.50 -19.61
CA VAL A 960 -4.41 6.69 -20.23
C VAL A 960 -3.99 6.82 -21.69
N ASP A 961 -2.71 6.58 -21.99
CA ASP A 961 -2.16 6.71 -23.34
C ASP A 961 -0.93 5.79 -23.51
N ALA A 962 -1.15 4.70 -24.23
CA ALA A 962 -0.13 3.70 -24.47
C ALA A 962 1.06 4.21 -25.29
N ASP A 963 0.84 5.13 -26.24
CA ASP A 963 1.91 5.66 -27.07
C ASP A 963 2.81 6.58 -26.24
N ALA A 964 2.21 7.40 -25.37
CA ALA A 964 2.95 8.26 -24.45
C ALA A 964 3.78 7.43 -23.44
N CYS A 965 3.20 6.38 -22.84
CA CYS A 965 3.96 5.43 -22.02
C CYS A 965 5.08 4.73 -22.83
N GLY A 966 4.82 4.41 -24.09
CA GLY A 966 5.80 3.84 -25.01
C GLY A 966 6.97 4.75 -25.34
N GLU A 967 6.78 6.07 -25.36
CA GLU A 967 7.87 7.05 -25.48
C GLU A 967 8.81 7.00 -24.27
N PHE A 968 8.27 6.78 -23.06
CA PHE A 968 9.09 6.59 -21.86
C PHE A 968 9.90 5.28 -21.93
N VAL A 969 9.31 4.18 -22.42
CA VAL A 969 10.04 2.92 -22.67
C VAL A 969 11.21 3.13 -23.63
N LYS A 970 11.00 3.88 -24.72
CA LYS A 970 12.09 4.21 -25.66
C LYS A 970 13.18 5.07 -25.03
N MET A 971 12.81 5.99 -24.13
CA MET A 971 13.78 6.80 -23.38
C MET A 971 14.68 5.92 -22.50
N LEU A 972 14.10 4.95 -21.79
CA LEU A 972 14.85 3.99 -20.97
C LEU A 972 15.82 3.13 -21.80
N LEU A 973 15.46 2.81 -23.05
CA LEU A 973 16.31 2.04 -23.99
C LEU A 973 17.36 2.89 -24.73
N SER A 974 17.33 4.21 -24.57
CA SER A 974 18.30 5.10 -25.22
C SER A 974 19.72 4.80 -24.73
N GLU A 975 20.71 4.96 -25.62
CA GLU A 975 22.12 4.70 -25.29
C GLU A 975 22.60 5.53 -24.09
N GLU A 976 22.09 6.74 -23.94
CA GLU A 976 22.45 7.63 -22.83
C GLU A 976 21.94 7.11 -21.49
N ILE A 977 20.66 6.73 -21.40
CA ILE A 977 20.10 6.15 -20.16
C ILE A 977 20.72 4.78 -19.88
N GLN A 978 20.91 3.94 -20.90
CA GLN A 978 21.60 2.65 -20.75
C GLN A 978 23.04 2.82 -20.23
N THR A 979 23.78 3.83 -20.72
CA THR A 979 25.12 4.14 -20.21
C THR A 979 25.05 4.60 -18.77
N TYR A 980 24.08 5.45 -18.42
CA TYR A 980 23.92 5.92 -17.05
C TYR A 980 23.60 4.78 -16.07
N LEU A 981 22.72 3.84 -16.45
CA LEU A 981 22.49 2.61 -15.67
C LEU A 981 23.79 1.80 -15.52
N ALA A 982 24.50 1.54 -16.62
CA ALA A 982 25.69 0.71 -16.61
C ALA A 982 26.80 1.28 -15.72
N MET A 983 26.95 2.61 -15.71
CA MET A 983 27.92 3.30 -14.85
C MET A 983 27.53 3.27 -13.36
N ASN A 984 26.27 2.96 -13.03
CA ASN A 984 25.77 2.77 -11.65
C ASN A 984 25.64 1.27 -11.31
N ASP A 985 26.66 0.51 -11.71
CA ASP A 985 26.86 -0.92 -11.44
C ASP A 985 25.67 -1.84 -11.73
N THR A 986 25.08 -1.67 -12.91
CA THR A 986 23.96 -2.48 -13.39
C THR A 986 24.29 -3.10 -14.74
N PHE A 987 24.01 -4.39 -14.96
CA PHE A 987 24.03 -4.93 -16.32
C PHE A 987 22.86 -4.38 -17.14
N VAL A 988 23.14 -4.02 -18.40
CA VAL A 988 22.18 -3.35 -19.28
C VAL A 988 22.05 -4.05 -20.63
N LEU A 989 20.96 -3.82 -21.35
CA LEU A 989 20.74 -4.44 -22.65
C LEU A 989 21.74 -3.95 -23.70
N ASN A 990 22.11 -2.68 -23.68
CA ASN A 990 23.01 -2.08 -24.67
C ASN A 990 24.47 -2.52 -24.43
N ARG A 991 25.05 -3.22 -25.41
CA ARG A 991 26.39 -3.78 -25.34
C ARG A 991 27.49 -2.72 -25.28
N ASN A 992 27.30 -1.57 -25.94
CA ASN A 992 28.27 -0.47 -25.90
C ASN A 992 28.31 0.16 -24.50
N ALA A 993 27.15 0.42 -23.91
CA ALA A 993 27.03 0.89 -22.53
C ALA A 993 27.68 -0.09 -21.53
N SER A 994 27.41 -1.39 -21.69
CA SER A 994 28.03 -2.47 -20.89
C SER A 994 29.55 -2.47 -21.02
N GLN A 995 30.08 -2.38 -22.23
CA GLN A 995 31.53 -2.35 -22.49
C GLN A 995 32.18 -1.13 -21.83
N ASN A 996 31.59 0.05 -21.97
CA ASN A 996 32.10 1.29 -21.35
C ASN A 996 32.16 1.19 -19.82
N ALA A 997 31.14 0.61 -19.20
CA ALA A 997 31.11 0.37 -17.75
C ALA A 997 32.19 -0.64 -17.33
N GLY A 998 32.38 -1.72 -18.08
CA GLY A 998 33.45 -2.70 -17.83
C GLY A 998 34.85 -2.08 -17.89
N GLU A 999 35.11 -1.23 -18.89
CA GLU A 999 36.38 -0.50 -19.02
C GLU A 999 36.60 0.49 -17.87
N ALA A 1000 35.54 1.21 -17.46
CA ALA A 1000 35.58 2.10 -16.32
C ALA A 1000 35.86 1.35 -15.01
N ALA A 1001 35.22 0.19 -14.81
CA ALA A 1001 35.43 -0.68 -13.66
C ALA A 1001 36.87 -1.20 -13.60
N VAL A 1002 37.39 -1.77 -14.70
CA VAL A 1002 38.79 -2.23 -14.78
C VAL A 1002 39.76 -1.11 -14.40
N LYS A 1003 39.54 0.10 -14.93
CA LYS A 1003 40.34 1.28 -14.57
C LYS A 1003 40.23 1.58 -13.07
N TYR A 1004 39.02 1.69 -12.53
CA TYR A 1004 38.75 1.99 -11.12
C TYR A 1004 39.47 1.03 -10.17
N PHE A 1005 39.35 -0.28 -10.39
CA PHE A 1005 39.99 -1.30 -9.54
C PHE A 1005 41.52 -1.31 -9.65
N ASN A 1006 42.06 -1.14 -10.87
CA ASN A 1006 43.50 -1.13 -11.09
C ASN A 1006 44.19 0.16 -10.58
N THR A 1007 43.44 1.26 -10.40
CA THR A 1007 44.02 2.56 -9.97
C THR A 1007 43.70 2.98 -8.55
N THR A 1008 42.47 2.75 -8.08
CA THR A 1008 41.91 3.40 -6.88
C THR A 1008 41.79 2.44 -5.71
N VAL A 1009 41.36 1.20 -5.94
CA VAL A 1009 40.96 0.33 -4.81
C VAL A 1009 42.16 -0.35 -4.14
N ARG A 1010 43.26 -0.71 -4.84
CA ARG A 1010 44.15 -1.79 -4.33
C ARG A 1010 45.66 -1.75 -4.64
N LYS A 1011 46.29 -0.60 -4.91
CA LYS A 1011 47.77 -0.57 -5.14
C LYS A 1011 48.65 -0.98 -3.93
N GLY A 1012 48.07 -1.14 -2.74
CA GLY A 1012 48.78 -1.56 -1.51
C GLY A 1012 48.30 -2.87 -0.87
N SER A 1013 47.37 -3.63 -1.49
CA SER A 1013 46.86 -4.88 -0.91
C SER A 1013 47.74 -6.08 -1.28
N SER A 1014 48.01 -6.97 -0.32
CA SER A 1014 48.70 -8.26 -0.55
C SER A 1014 47.95 -9.23 -1.49
N TYR A 1015 46.72 -8.88 -1.88
CA TYR A 1015 45.81 -9.70 -2.68
C TYR A 1015 45.42 -9.05 -4.02
N TYR A 1016 46.29 -8.18 -4.56
CA TYR A 1016 46.08 -7.50 -5.83
C TYR A 1016 46.05 -8.48 -7.02
N VAL A 1017 44.94 -8.50 -7.76
CA VAL A 1017 44.84 -9.11 -9.09
C VAL A 1017 44.59 -7.99 -10.10
N GLU A 1018 45.46 -7.88 -11.10
CA GLU A 1018 45.30 -6.91 -12.19
C GLU A 1018 44.16 -7.37 -13.11
N LEU A 1019 43.11 -6.55 -13.21
CA LEU A 1019 41.98 -6.81 -14.10
C LEU A 1019 42.33 -6.38 -15.54
N SER A 1020 41.73 -7.06 -16.50
CA SER A 1020 41.99 -6.85 -17.92
C SER A 1020 40.72 -6.89 -18.77
N ASN A 1021 40.83 -6.56 -20.06
CA ASN A 1021 39.72 -6.73 -21.01
C ASN A 1021 39.25 -8.19 -21.12
N ASN A 1022 40.08 -9.17 -20.76
CA ASN A 1022 39.67 -10.57 -20.75
C ASN A 1022 38.61 -10.86 -19.67
N ASP A 1023 38.62 -10.12 -18.57
CA ASP A 1023 37.64 -10.28 -17.48
C ASP A 1023 36.28 -9.70 -17.88
N ILE A 1024 36.27 -8.62 -18.67
CA ILE A 1024 35.06 -8.08 -19.32
C ILE A 1024 34.45 -9.13 -20.26
N ILE A 1025 35.27 -9.82 -21.07
CA ILE A 1025 34.82 -10.87 -22.00
C ILE A 1025 34.16 -12.04 -21.25
N LYS A 1026 34.72 -12.46 -20.11
CA LYS A 1026 34.13 -13.53 -19.29
C LYS A 1026 32.74 -13.15 -18.78
N ILE A 1027 32.57 -11.90 -18.33
CA ILE A 1027 31.26 -11.39 -17.90
C ILE A 1027 30.29 -11.35 -19.09
N GLU A 1028 30.74 -10.91 -20.28
CA GLU A 1028 29.90 -10.95 -21.49
C GLU A 1028 29.46 -12.38 -21.83
N GLN A 1029 30.35 -13.38 -21.67
CA GLN A 1029 30.01 -14.78 -21.87
C GLN A 1029 28.95 -15.27 -20.88
N THR A 1030 29.04 -14.88 -19.61
CA THR A 1030 28.01 -15.14 -18.59
C THR A 1030 26.67 -14.50 -18.96
N ILE A 1031 26.67 -13.23 -19.38
CA ILE A 1031 25.44 -12.55 -19.81
C ILE A 1031 24.80 -13.30 -20.98
N ARG A 1032 25.60 -13.78 -21.95
CA ARG A 1032 25.12 -14.54 -23.12
C ARG A 1032 24.63 -15.94 -22.79
N SER A 1033 25.12 -16.54 -21.71
CA SER A 1033 24.69 -17.87 -21.24
C SER A 1033 23.42 -17.81 -20.38
N CYS A 1034 23.01 -16.61 -19.95
CA CYS A 1034 21.77 -16.40 -19.21
C CYS A 1034 20.57 -16.98 -19.97
N SER A 1035 19.79 -17.80 -19.27
CA SER A 1035 18.72 -18.61 -19.86
C SER A 1035 17.35 -17.92 -19.81
N ARG A 1036 17.01 -17.27 -18.69
CA ARG A 1036 15.66 -16.71 -18.48
C ARG A 1036 15.59 -15.64 -17.40
N MET A 1037 14.61 -14.75 -17.55
CA MET A 1037 14.23 -13.80 -16.51
C MET A 1037 13.48 -14.51 -15.36
N ARG A 1038 13.92 -14.25 -14.13
CA ARG A 1038 13.22 -14.57 -12.90
C ARG A 1038 11.93 -13.76 -12.83
N SER A 1039 10.80 -14.45 -12.78
CA SER A 1039 9.48 -13.85 -12.59
C SER A 1039 8.60 -14.83 -11.83
N ASP A 1040 9.00 -15.05 -10.58
CA ASP A 1040 8.41 -16.04 -9.72
C ASP A 1040 6.92 -15.72 -9.48
N ASN A 1041 6.09 -16.75 -9.41
CA ASN A 1041 4.68 -16.58 -9.05
C ASN A 1041 4.49 -16.93 -7.57
N SER A 1042 4.45 -15.90 -6.72
CA SER A 1042 4.42 -16.10 -5.26
C SER A 1042 3.22 -16.93 -4.79
N SER A 1043 2.08 -16.90 -5.51
CA SER A 1043 0.94 -17.79 -5.20
C SER A 1043 1.24 -19.26 -5.49
N ILE A 1044 1.92 -19.55 -6.60
CA ILE A 1044 2.33 -20.92 -6.95
C ILE A 1044 3.39 -21.40 -5.96
N SER A 1045 4.39 -20.57 -5.65
CA SER A 1045 5.41 -20.88 -4.66
C SER A 1045 4.80 -21.20 -3.29
N MET A 1046 3.84 -20.41 -2.81
CA MET A 1046 3.14 -20.70 -1.55
C MET A 1046 2.40 -22.04 -1.58
N ILE A 1047 1.74 -22.39 -2.70
CA ILE A 1047 1.11 -23.72 -2.83
C ILE A 1047 2.14 -24.84 -2.73
N LEU A 1048 3.29 -24.69 -3.39
CA LEU A 1048 4.35 -25.71 -3.34
C LEU A 1048 4.95 -25.83 -1.93
N ILE A 1049 5.18 -24.70 -1.25
CA ILE A 1049 5.66 -24.66 0.13
C ILE A 1049 4.68 -25.36 1.09
N GLU A 1050 3.37 -25.27 0.82
CA GLU A 1050 2.35 -25.94 1.64
C GLU A 1050 2.20 -27.45 1.34
N GLU A 1051 2.28 -27.86 0.07
CA GLU A 1051 1.93 -29.23 -0.33
C GLU A 1051 3.12 -30.20 -0.34
N MET A 1052 4.30 -29.74 -0.77
CA MET A 1052 5.48 -30.58 -0.94
C MET A 1052 6.09 -31.15 0.36
N PRO A 1053 6.00 -30.50 1.54
CA PRO A 1053 6.50 -31.07 2.79
C PRO A 1053 5.93 -32.46 3.12
N ALA A 1054 4.69 -32.76 2.72
CA ALA A 1054 4.10 -34.08 2.93
C ALA A 1054 4.86 -35.18 2.17
N TYR A 1055 5.41 -34.87 0.98
CA TYR A 1055 6.24 -35.79 0.23
C TYR A 1055 7.65 -35.91 0.83
N PHE A 1056 8.26 -34.77 1.18
CA PHE A 1056 9.62 -34.73 1.72
C PHE A 1056 9.74 -35.47 3.05
N LEU A 1057 8.73 -35.32 3.93
CA LEU A 1057 8.66 -35.99 5.22
C LEU A 1057 8.15 -37.44 5.13
N GLY A 1058 7.90 -37.97 3.93
CA GLY A 1058 7.42 -39.34 3.72
C GLY A 1058 6.00 -39.61 4.20
N GLN A 1059 5.18 -38.56 4.41
CA GLN A 1059 3.80 -38.68 4.89
C GLN A 1059 2.81 -39.06 3.77
N LYS A 1060 3.14 -38.72 2.51
CA LYS A 1060 2.39 -39.06 1.30
C LYS A 1060 3.35 -39.46 0.18
N ASP A 1061 2.88 -40.29 -0.74
CA ASP A 1061 3.56 -40.51 -2.00
C ASP A 1061 3.50 -39.26 -2.91
N LEU A 1062 4.41 -39.18 -3.88
CA LEU A 1062 4.55 -38.03 -4.75
C LEU A 1062 3.29 -37.82 -5.62
N ASP A 1063 2.69 -38.90 -6.13
CA ASP A 1063 1.50 -38.85 -6.99
C ASP A 1063 0.30 -38.21 -6.27
N ALA A 1064 0.11 -38.52 -4.99
CA ALA A 1064 -0.93 -37.94 -4.15
C ALA A 1064 -0.71 -36.44 -3.93
N VAL A 1065 0.54 -36.01 -3.75
CA VAL A 1065 0.90 -34.59 -3.60
C VAL A 1065 0.74 -33.85 -4.92
N ILE A 1066 1.25 -34.40 -6.03
CA ILE A 1066 1.08 -33.88 -7.40
C ILE A 1066 -0.39 -33.59 -7.69
N LYS A 1067 -1.27 -34.55 -7.39
CA LYS A 1067 -2.71 -34.39 -7.64
C LYS A 1067 -3.31 -33.18 -6.91
N ILE A 1068 -2.86 -32.87 -5.70
CA ILE A 1068 -3.37 -31.72 -4.94
C ILE A 1068 -2.74 -30.43 -5.46
N ALA A 1069 -1.40 -30.39 -5.55
CA ALA A 1069 -0.66 -29.22 -6.00
C ALA A 1069 -1.09 -28.78 -7.41
N GLN A 1070 -1.15 -29.70 -8.37
CA GLN A 1070 -1.57 -29.40 -9.75
C GLN A 1070 -2.97 -28.79 -9.81
N ASN A 1071 -3.94 -29.36 -9.08
CA ASN A 1071 -5.31 -28.82 -9.05
C ASN A 1071 -5.37 -27.41 -8.43
N ARG A 1072 -4.60 -27.17 -7.37
CA ARG A 1072 -4.53 -25.86 -6.72
C ARG A 1072 -3.87 -24.81 -7.61
N ILE A 1073 -2.75 -25.16 -8.25
CA ILE A 1073 -2.01 -24.27 -9.16
C ILE A 1073 -2.85 -23.98 -10.39
N GLN A 1074 -3.44 -24.99 -11.04
CA GLN A 1074 -4.30 -24.78 -12.21
C GLN A 1074 -5.47 -23.86 -11.87
N LYS A 1075 -6.10 -24.05 -10.71
CA LYS A 1075 -7.19 -23.17 -10.26
C LYS A 1075 -6.72 -21.72 -10.06
N VAL A 1076 -5.52 -21.49 -9.52
CA VAL A 1076 -4.97 -20.14 -9.36
C VAL A 1076 -4.75 -19.47 -10.72
N ILE A 1077 -4.27 -20.23 -11.71
CA ILE A 1077 -4.12 -19.74 -13.09
C ILE A 1077 -5.49 -19.42 -13.69
N ASP A 1078 -6.44 -20.37 -13.64
CA ASP A 1078 -7.79 -20.22 -14.21
C ASP A 1078 -8.59 -19.05 -13.59
N GLU A 1079 -8.41 -18.76 -12.30
CA GLU A 1079 -9.11 -17.66 -11.62
C GLU A 1079 -8.57 -16.28 -12.01
N ARG A 1080 -7.41 -16.19 -12.66
CA ARG A 1080 -6.65 -14.94 -12.85
C ARG A 1080 -6.41 -14.55 -14.32
N GLY A 1081 -6.90 -15.35 -15.27
CA GLY A 1081 -6.77 -15.11 -16.72
C GLY A 1081 -5.62 -15.90 -17.30
#